data_AF-A0A5B2VRT8-F1
#
_entry.id   AF-A0A5B2VRT8-F1
#
_cell.length_a   1.000
_cell.length_b   1.000
_cell.length_c   1.000
_cell.angle_alpha   90.00
_cell.angle_beta   90.00
_cell.angle_gamma   90.00
#
_symmetry.space_group_name_H-M   'P 1'
#
loop_
_entity.id
_entity.type
_entity.pdbx_description
1 polymer ?
#
loop_
_entity_poly.entity_id
_entity_poly.type
_entity_poly.pdbx_seq_one_letter_code
_entity_poly.pdbx_strand_id
1 'polypeptide(L)'
;MLGFLTKIFGGHKSERDIKTLLPRVKQINEAFEKLQSLPLDDLRNKTQEFRARIKEHLANIDEALAAKQHAAETEADVSLKDTIYQEIDKMKKDRDKQIEVILDQLLPEAFAVVKETARRFSQNPTLTATATELDRQLAVKKPYLTIEGDKVTWKNTWPAAGSDVTWNMVHYDVQLIGGMVLHQGKIAEMATGEGKTLVSTLPAYLNALAAEGVHIVTVNDYLARRDSEWNGPIFEFLGLTVDCIDKHQPNSTERRNAYLADITYGTNNEFGFDYLRDNMVHSPEEMVQRKHHFAMVDEVDSVLVDDARTPLIISGPIPRGDEQEFHVLKPRIQRLVDAQKKVTTQFLNEAKKLIAEGKDDPKTGGLALMRAWRGLPKNSALIKYLSEAGNKVLLQKAENYYLADQQREMPKVDEELYFHIDEKNNSVDLTDKGIALITQSGEDENFFVMPDVGSEIAEIEKLPISPEEKLQRKDQLLQDFALKSDRIHSVQQLLKAYTLFDNDVEYVVMDGKVKIVDEQTGRILEGRRYSDGLHQAIEAKENVKVEAATQTFATITLQNYFRMHHKLAGMTGTAVTEAGEFWEIYKLDVVTIPTNLPITRIDAEDLVYKTKRDKYRAVIEEVKVLQAKGRPVLVGTTSVEVSELLGKMLTFEKIPHNVLNAKQHAREAQIVAEAGLAGAVTIATNMAGRGTDIKLGPGVKDAGGLAIIGTERHESRRVDRQLRGRAGRQGDPGTSQFFVSLEDDLMRMFGSDRIAGLMDRMGYKEGEVIQHSMITRSIERAQRKVEENNFGIRKRLLEYDDVMNKQRTVIYAKRNHALFGERLAIDIDNAFYDVAEGIIATHKESNDHEAFTLDAIMNFSIDTDITAEELARTDAALLTTKLYHQAKENYERKTAEVAEKTLPVIKQIHKEQGHQIENISIPFTDGKKGINVLANLQKVIDTNGTETLNALERSITLALIDESWKEHLRAMDDLKQSVQNAVFEQKDPLLIYKFEAFNLFKQMDGETSREIVSFLCKCGIPVREDREQPAEIREGHEQRTDMSRMRASHQEFENGHGGNATATEQQEYATNAEPARQEPVRIGPKVGRNDPCPCGSGKKYKQCHGKDL
;
A
#
# COMPACT_ATOMS: atom_id res chain seq x y z
N MET A 1 30.50 22.50 23.94
CA MET A 1 29.67 22.09 25.11
C MET A 1 29.05 20.70 24.97
N LEU A 2 28.55 20.27 23.80
CA LEU A 2 27.94 18.93 23.63
C LEU A 2 28.88 17.74 23.86
N GLY A 3 30.18 17.85 23.53
CA GLY A 3 31.16 16.76 23.71
C GLY A 3 31.56 16.46 25.16
N PHE A 4 31.28 17.38 26.10
CA PHE A 4 31.60 17.21 27.52
C PHE A 4 30.46 16.52 28.27
N LEU A 5 29.20 16.87 27.95
CA LEU A 5 28.01 16.21 28.50
C LEU A 5 27.87 14.75 28.03
N THR A 6 28.19 14.45 26.77
CA THR A 6 28.18 13.08 26.22
C THR A 6 29.24 12.16 26.84
N LYS A 7 30.42 12.69 27.19
CA LYS A 7 31.45 11.92 27.91
C LYS A 7 31.10 11.63 29.37
N ILE A 8 30.43 12.56 30.06
CA ILE A 8 30.02 12.39 31.47
C ILE A 8 28.89 11.35 31.60
N PHE A 9 27.98 11.29 30.62
CA PHE A 9 26.96 10.26 30.52
C PHE A 9 27.42 9.02 29.71
N GLY A 10 28.73 8.74 29.64
CA GLY A 10 29.32 7.47 29.17
C GLY A 10 29.21 7.14 27.68
N GLY A 11 29.30 8.12 26.79
CA GLY A 11 29.38 7.94 25.33
C GLY A 11 28.04 8.11 24.61
N HIS A 12 28.07 8.16 23.27
CA HIS A 12 26.84 8.13 22.47
C HIS A 12 26.13 6.77 22.63
N LYS A 13 24.80 6.72 22.63
CA LYS A 13 23.99 5.48 22.77
C LYS A 13 24.52 4.36 21.86
N SER A 14 24.76 4.68 20.58
CA SER A 14 25.27 3.73 19.59
C SER A 14 26.65 3.15 19.95
N GLU A 15 27.55 3.93 20.57
CA GLU A 15 28.87 3.42 21.00
C GLU A 15 28.75 2.40 22.13
N ARG A 16 27.77 2.59 23.02
CA ARG A 16 27.47 1.64 24.08
C ARG A 16 26.91 0.34 23.50
N ASP A 17 25.95 0.46 22.59
CA ASP A 17 25.31 -0.67 21.91
C ASP A 17 26.33 -1.49 21.12
N ILE A 18 27.28 -0.84 20.42
CA ILE A 18 28.36 -1.56 19.73
C ILE A 18 29.27 -2.27 20.74
N LYS A 19 29.63 -1.61 21.85
CA LYS A 19 30.54 -2.16 22.85
C LYS A 19 30.00 -3.44 23.50
N THR A 20 28.68 -3.58 23.63
CA THR A 20 28.07 -4.82 24.14
C THR A 20 28.12 -5.98 23.13
N LEU A 21 28.21 -5.68 21.83
CA LEU A 21 28.26 -6.66 20.74
C LEU A 21 29.68 -7.14 20.41
N LEU A 22 30.73 -6.36 20.70
CA LEU A 22 32.13 -6.73 20.39
C LEU A 22 32.56 -8.10 20.96
N PRO A 23 32.19 -8.50 22.19
CA PRO A 23 32.52 -9.84 22.69
C PRO A 23 31.90 -10.95 21.84
N ARG A 24 30.69 -10.76 21.31
CA ARG A 24 30.03 -11.72 20.40
C ARG A 24 30.74 -11.81 19.06
N VAL A 25 31.22 -10.70 18.51
CA VAL A 25 32.07 -10.71 17.29
C VAL A 25 33.29 -11.59 17.49
N LYS A 26 33.94 -11.50 18.66
CA LYS A 26 35.08 -12.36 18.99
C LYS A 26 34.70 -13.85 19.00
N GLN A 27 33.58 -14.19 19.63
CA GLN A 27 33.07 -15.58 19.64
C GLN A 27 32.78 -16.11 18.23
N ILE A 28 32.18 -15.28 17.35
CA ILE A 28 31.94 -15.63 15.95
C ILE A 28 33.26 -15.92 15.23
N ASN A 29 34.26 -15.06 15.41
CA ASN A 29 35.56 -15.22 14.77
C ASN A 29 36.32 -16.45 15.31
N GLU A 30 36.25 -16.72 16.61
CA GLU A 30 36.80 -17.94 17.22
C GLU A 30 36.11 -19.22 16.70
N ALA A 31 34.79 -19.18 16.49
CA ALA A 31 34.05 -20.29 15.87
C ALA A 31 34.42 -20.45 14.38
N PHE A 32 34.54 -19.34 13.64
CA PHE A 32 34.94 -19.31 12.24
C PHE A 32 36.32 -19.95 12.03
N GLU A 33 37.30 -19.64 12.87
CA GLU A 33 38.64 -20.27 12.82
C GLU A 33 38.56 -21.80 12.96
N LYS A 34 37.71 -22.32 13.86
CA LYS A 34 37.53 -23.76 14.06
C LYS A 34 36.93 -24.44 12.81
N LEU A 35 36.02 -23.76 12.11
CA LEU A 35 35.33 -24.30 10.94
C LEU A 35 36.21 -24.37 9.68
N GLN A 36 37.34 -23.67 9.61
CA GLN A 36 38.20 -23.65 8.42
C GLN A 36 38.75 -25.04 8.06
N SER A 37 39.00 -25.88 9.07
CA SER A 37 39.51 -27.24 8.89
C SER A 37 38.43 -28.29 8.61
N LEU A 38 37.14 -27.90 8.72
CA LEU A 38 36.02 -28.83 8.66
C LEU A 38 35.75 -29.29 7.21
N PRO A 39 35.53 -30.59 6.95
CA PRO A 39 35.09 -31.08 5.64
C PRO A 39 33.82 -30.37 5.13
N LEU A 40 33.62 -30.33 3.81
CA LEU A 40 32.45 -29.65 3.21
C LEU A 40 31.14 -30.30 3.66
N ASP A 41 31.06 -31.62 3.69
CA ASP A 41 29.85 -32.33 4.12
C ASP A 41 29.49 -32.04 5.58
N ASP A 42 30.49 -31.99 6.46
CA ASP A 42 30.29 -31.65 7.88
C ASP A 42 29.85 -30.18 8.06
N LEU A 43 30.39 -29.26 7.24
CA LEU A 43 29.94 -27.86 7.24
C LEU A 43 28.47 -27.74 6.84
N ARG A 44 28.05 -28.47 5.80
CA ARG A 44 26.64 -28.52 5.36
C ARG A 44 25.76 -29.16 6.43
N ASN A 45 26.25 -30.19 7.12
CA ASN A 45 25.49 -30.89 8.15
C ASN A 45 25.25 -30.05 9.42
N LYS A 46 25.97 -28.93 9.61
CA LYS A 46 25.72 -28.00 10.73
C LYS A 46 24.29 -27.49 10.79
N THR A 47 23.62 -27.32 9.64
CA THR A 47 22.22 -26.90 9.61
C THR A 47 21.30 -27.94 10.24
N GLN A 48 21.52 -29.23 9.98
CA GLN A 48 20.74 -30.30 10.60
C GLN A 48 21.04 -30.44 12.10
N GLU A 49 22.31 -30.27 12.49
CA GLU A 49 22.72 -30.22 13.90
C GLU A 49 21.99 -29.09 14.66
N PHE A 50 21.95 -27.89 14.09
CA PHE A 50 21.25 -26.76 14.71
C PHE A 50 19.74 -26.97 14.78
N ARG A 51 19.11 -27.49 13.72
CA ARG A 51 17.67 -27.84 13.73
C ARG A 51 17.35 -28.90 14.79
N ALA A 52 18.21 -29.89 14.96
CA ALA A 52 18.05 -30.91 16.01
C ALA A 52 18.14 -30.31 17.42
N ARG A 53 19.11 -29.42 17.68
CA ARG A 53 19.24 -28.70 18.97
C ARG A 53 18.02 -27.82 19.27
N ILE A 54 17.48 -27.13 18.26
CA ILE A 54 16.25 -26.33 18.40
C ILE A 54 15.07 -27.24 18.74
N LYS A 55 14.89 -28.34 18.01
CA LYS A 55 13.82 -29.31 18.26
C LYS A 55 13.90 -29.91 19.67
N GLU A 56 15.10 -30.26 20.14
CA GLU A 56 15.32 -30.76 21.50
C GLU A 56 14.96 -29.70 22.56
N HIS A 57 15.34 -28.44 22.35
CA HIS A 57 15.01 -27.33 23.25
C HIS A 57 13.49 -27.06 23.33
N LEU A 58 12.76 -27.24 22.22
CA LEU A 58 11.33 -26.97 22.14
C LEU A 58 10.44 -28.18 22.48
N ALA A 59 10.99 -29.40 22.53
CA ALA A 59 10.23 -30.65 22.66
C ALA A 59 9.19 -30.61 23.79
N ASN A 60 9.56 -30.15 24.98
CA ASN A 60 8.65 -30.09 26.13
C ASN A 60 7.44 -29.18 25.88
N ILE A 61 7.63 -28.04 25.22
CA ILE A 61 6.54 -27.09 24.94
C ILE A 61 5.69 -27.60 23.77
N ASP A 62 6.33 -28.18 22.75
CA ASP A 62 5.65 -28.72 21.58
C ASP A 62 4.76 -29.93 21.94
N GLU A 63 5.25 -30.84 22.79
CA GLU A 63 4.47 -31.96 23.32
C GLU A 63 3.28 -31.48 24.16
N ALA A 64 3.50 -30.47 25.03
CA ALA A 64 2.43 -29.90 25.83
C ALA A 64 1.38 -29.16 24.98
N LEU A 65 1.81 -28.45 23.93
CA LEU A 65 0.91 -27.80 22.96
C LEU A 65 0.07 -28.84 22.21
N ALA A 66 0.69 -29.92 21.72
CA ALA A 66 -0.02 -30.99 21.02
C ALA A 66 -1.05 -31.67 21.93
N ALA A 67 -0.70 -31.93 23.19
CA ALA A 67 -1.63 -32.50 24.17
C ALA A 67 -2.82 -31.58 24.47
N LYS A 68 -2.58 -30.26 24.59
CA LYS A 68 -3.64 -29.27 24.83
C LYS A 68 -4.54 -29.08 23.60
N GLN A 69 -3.96 -29.07 22.40
CA GLN A 69 -4.73 -29.01 21.15
C GLN A 69 -5.65 -30.22 21.03
N HIS A 70 -5.13 -31.43 21.29
CA HIS A 70 -5.95 -32.64 21.30
C HIS A 70 -7.07 -32.58 22.34
N ALA A 71 -6.77 -32.09 23.55
CA ALA A 71 -7.79 -31.90 24.58
C ALA A 71 -8.90 -30.94 24.14
N ALA A 72 -8.56 -29.82 23.47
CA ALA A 72 -9.54 -28.86 22.94
C ALA A 72 -10.43 -29.45 21.82
N GLU A 73 -9.87 -30.32 20.98
CA GLU A 73 -10.61 -30.99 19.90
C GLU A 73 -11.62 -32.01 20.45
N THR A 74 -11.27 -32.71 21.54
CA THR A 74 -12.13 -33.72 22.16
C THR A 74 -13.14 -33.18 23.17
N GLU A 75 -12.95 -31.94 23.64
CA GLU A 75 -13.82 -31.32 24.64
C GLU A 75 -15.14 -30.87 24.00
N ALA A 76 -16.25 -31.28 24.63
CA ALA A 76 -17.61 -30.95 24.21
C ALA A 76 -18.13 -29.70 24.93
N ASP A 77 -17.63 -29.41 26.14
CA ASP A 77 -18.00 -28.20 26.88
C ASP A 77 -17.30 -26.97 26.26
N VAL A 78 -18.11 -26.05 25.74
CA VAL A 78 -17.66 -24.81 25.08
C VAL A 78 -16.83 -23.92 26.00
N SER A 79 -17.17 -23.84 27.29
CA SER A 79 -16.49 -22.99 28.28
C SER A 79 -15.11 -23.54 28.66
N LEU A 80 -15.01 -24.85 28.86
CA LEU A 80 -13.73 -25.51 29.09
C LEU A 80 -12.83 -25.42 27.84
N LYS A 81 -13.42 -25.58 26.66
CA LYS A 81 -12.72 -25.45 25.38
C LYS A 81 -12.12 -24.07 25.19
N ASP A 82 -12.85 -23.00 25.50
CA ASP A 82 -12.31 -21.62 25.45
C ASP A 82 -11.11 -21.46 26.39
N THR A 83 -11.21 -21.96 27.63
CA THR A 83 -10.10 -21.91 28.60
C THR A 83 -8.85 -22.61 28.07
N ILE A 84 -9.00 -23.80 27.47
CA ILE A 84 -7.89 -24.55 26.87
C ILE A 84 -7.25 -23.76 25.71
N TYR A 85 -8.06 -23.13 24.86
CA TYR A 85 -7.58 -22.33 23.74
C TYR A 85 -6.80 -21.08 24.18
N GLN A 86 -7.24 -20.41 25.25
CA GLN A 86 -6.49 -19.30 25.85
C GLN A 86 -5.12 -19.74 26.38
N GLU A 87 -5.03 -20.93 26.99
CA GLU A 87 -3.77 -21.52 27.41
C GLU A 87 -2.86 -21.85 26.21
N ILE A 88 -3.42 -22.42 25.13
CA ILE A 88 -2.68 -22.69 23.88
C ILE A 88 -2.09 -21.41 23.32
N ASP A 89 -2.85 -20.31 23.27
CA ASP A 89 -2.36 -19.03 22.73
C ASP A 89 -1.22 -18.45 23.57
N LYS A 90 -1.28 -18.61 24.90
CA LYS A 90 -0.19 -18.23 25.80
C LYS A 90 1.05 -19.10 25.56
N MET A 91 0.88 -20.42 25.43
CA MET A 91 1.96 -21.36 25.18
C MET A 91 2.63 -21.12 23.82
N LYS A 92 1.87 -20.78 22.77
CA LYS A 92 2.41 -20.38 21.46
C LYS A 92 3.33 -19.15 21.58
N LYS A 93 2.94 -18.14 22.36
CA LYS A 93 3.78 -16.96 22.62
C LYS A 93 5.03 -17.31 23.43
N ASP A 94 4.92 -18.23 24.39
CA ASP A 94 6.07 -18.68 25.17
C ASP A 94 7.03 -19.56 24.34
N ARG A 95 6.51 -20.34 23.39
CA ARG A 95 7.30 -21.07 22.39
C ARG A 95 8.14 -20.11 21.53
N ASP A 96 7.53 -19.03 21.02
CA ASP A 96 8.25 -18.01 20.25
C ASP A 96 9.41 -17.39 21.08
N LYS A 97 9.19 -17.11 22.37
CA LYS A 97 10.28 -16.65 23.26
C LYS A 97 11.39 -17.69 23.43
N GLN A 98 11.06 -18.97 23.53
CA GLN A 98 12.07 -20.03 23.63
C GLN A 98 12.87 -20.19 22.34
N ILE A 99 12.26 -19.97 21.18
CA ILE A 99 12.97 -19.89 19.88
C ILE A 99 14.04 -18.81 19.94
N GLU A 100 13.70 -17.59 20.39
CA GLU A 100 14.67 -16.50 20.50
C GLU A 100 15.84 -16.82 21.44
N VAL A 101 15.58 -17.51 22.55
CA VAL A 101 16.63 -17.93 23.49
C VAL A 101 17.62 -18.91 22.84
N ILE A 102 17.13 -19.95 22.14
CA ILE A 102 18.02 -20.93 21.51
C ILE A 102 18.74 -20.33 20.29
N LEU A 103 18.10 -19.44 19.53
CA LEU A 103 18.74 -18.75 18.41
C LEU A 103 19.89 -17.85 18.87
N ASP A 104 19.75 -17.10 19.97
CA ASP A 104 20.85 -16.28 20.52
C ASP A 104 22.03 -17.13 21.03
N GLN A 105 21.77 -18.34 21.52
CA GLN A 105 22.81 -19.31 21.89
C GLN A 105 23.56 -19.83 20.66
N LEU A 106 22.84 -20.14 19.58
CA LEU A 106 23.39 -20.66 18.33
C LEU A 106 24.08 -19.58 17.47
N LEU A 107 23.75 -18.31 17.69
CA LEU A 107 24.18 -17.18 16.86
C LEU A 107 25.68 -17.19 16.52
N PRO A 108 26.62 -17.36 17.48
CA PRO A 108 28.04 -17.31 17.14
C PRO A 108 28.47 -18.41 16.16
N GLU A 109 27.95 -19.62 16.33
CA GLU A 109 28.25 -20.77 15.48
C GLU A 109 27.57 -20.62 14.11
N ALA A 110 26.30 -20.22 14.09
CA ALA A 110 25.53 -20.05 12.87
C ALA A 110 26.11 -18.95 11.96
N PHE A 111 26.50 -17.79 12.52
CA PHE A 111 27.12 -16.72 11.75
C PHE A 111 28.50 -17.15 11.21
N ALA A 112 29.26 -17.93 11.99
CA ALA A 112 30.52 -18.49 11.56
C ALA A 112 30.36 -19.47 10.38
N VAL A 113 29.31 -20.30 10.38
CA VAL A 113 28.99 -21.21 9.26
C VAL A 113 28.71 -20.45 7.97
N VAL A 114 27.90 -19.39 8.03
CA VAL A 114 27.62 -18.54 6.86
C VAL A 114 28.89 -17.85 6.37
N LYS A 115 29.68 -17.27 7.29
CA LYS A 115 30.95 -16.60 6.95
C LYS A 115 31.97 -17.56 6.32
N GLU A 116 32.07 -18.79 6.83
CA GLU A 116 32.95 -19.83 6.28
C GLU A 116 32.47 -20.32 4.91
N THR A 117 31.16 -20.49 4.73
CA THR A 117 30.58 -20.83 3.43
C THR A 117 30.88 -19.74 2.40
N ALA A 118 30.66 -18.47 2.74
CA ALA A 118 30.99 -17.34 1.89
C ALA A 118 32.49 -17.30 1.50
N ARG A 119 33.39 -17.60 2.44
CA ARG A 119 34.84 -17.72 2.16
C ARG A 119 35.13 -18.84 1.17
N ARG A 120 34.54 -20.02 1.34
CA ARG A 120 34.80 -21.18 0.46
C ARG A 120 34.36 -20.92 -0.97
N PHE A 121 33.20 -20.31 -1.18
CA PHE A 121 32.74 -19.91 -2.51
C PHE A 121 33.62 -18.79 -3.12
N SER A 122 34.10 -17.86 -2.30
CA SER A 122 34.99 -16.78 -2.76
C SER A 122 36.36 -17.28 -3.23
N GLN A 123 36.89 -18.33 -2.61
CA GLN A 123 38.23 -18.85 -2.88
C GLN A 123 38.28 -19.99 -3.90
N ASN A 124 37.15 -20.65 -4.18
CA ASN A 124 37.11 -21.84 -5.04
C ASN A 124 36.09 -21.64 -6.16
N PRO A 125 36.47 -21.84 -7.45
CA PRO A 125 35.54 -21.80 -8.57
C PRO A 125 34.41 -22.84 -8.48
N THR A 126 34.71 -23.98 -7.86
CA THR A 126 33.76 -25.07 -7.66
C THR A 126 33.97 -25.74 -6.30
N LEU A 127 32.88 -26.16 -5.67
CA LEU A 127 32.88 -26.96 -4.44
C LEU A 127 32.22 -28.31 -4.73
N THR A 128 32.81 -29.41 -4.25
CA THR A 128 32.24 -30.77 -4.43
C THR A 128 31.90 -31.37 -3.07
N ALA A 129 30.68 -31.88 -2.94
CA ALA A 129 30.14 -32.45 -1.71
C ALA A 129 29.27 -33.68 -2.03
N THR A 130 28.81 -34.39 -1.01
CA THR A 130 27.84 -35.48 -1.14
C THR A 130 26.46 -34.92 -1.48
N ALA A 131 25.78 -35.50 -2.48
CA ALA A 131 24.48 -35.03 -2.95
C ALA A 131 23.35 -35.37 -1.97
N THR A 132 22.66 -34.34 -1.49
CA THR A 132 21.44 -34.43 -0.66
C THR A 132 20.18 -34.52 -1.54
N GLU A 133 19.03 -34.82 -0.95
CA GLU A 133 17.75 -34.83 -1.68
C GLU A 133 17.40 -33.43 -2.23
N LEU A 134 17.67 -32.37 -1.47
CA LEU A 134 17.48 -30.99 -1.92
C LEU A 134 18.37 -30.70 -3.15
N ASP A 135 19.62 -31.14 -3.15
CA ASP A 135 20.52 -30.97 -4.31
C ASP A 135 19.93 -31.60 -5.57
N ARG A 136 19.33 -32.80 -5.44
CA ARG A 136 18.71 -33.53 -6.56
C ARG A 136 17.53 -32.77 -7.14
N GLN A 137 16.70 -32.16 -6.29
CA GLN A 137 15.57 -31.34 -6.72
C GLN A 137 16.04 -30.04 -7.39
N LEU A 138 17.06 -29.39 -6.84
CA LEU A 138 17.60 -28.15 -7.37
C LEU A 138 18.33 -28.34 -8.71
N ALA A 139 19.11 -29.42 -8.87
CA ALA A 139 19.87 -29.71 -10.08
C ALA A 139 19.01 -29.85 -11.35
N VAL A 140 17.71 -30.14 -11.22
CA VAL A 140 16.75 -30.16 -12.34
C VAL A 140 16.47 -28.75 -12.87
N LYS A 141 16.42 -27.75 -11.99
CA LYS A 141 15.95 -26.40 -12.30
C LYS A 141 17.07 -25.37 -12.38
N LYS A 142 18.23 -25.64 -11.77
CA LYS A 142 19.25 -24.64 -11.47
C LYS A 142 20.61 -24.99 -12.11
N PRO A 143 21.20 -24.10 -12.92
CA PRO A 143 22.40 -24.40 -13.73
C PRO A 143 23.74 -24.38 -12.96
N TYR A 144 23.72 -23.97 -11.69
CA TYR A 144 24.91 -23.87 -10.82
C TYR A 144 25.22 -25.14 -10.02
N LEU A 145 24.36 -26.17 -10.13
CA LEU A 145 24.61 -27.49 -9.57
C LEU A 145 24.69 -28.53 -10.69
N THR A 146 25.55 -29.51 -10.49
CA THR A 146 25.64 -30.70 -11.36
C THR A 146 25.79 -31.92 -10.46
N ILE A 147 25.10 -33.01 -10.78
CA ILE A 147 25.13 -34.25 -10.00
C ILE A 147 25.72 -35.36 -10.86
N GLU A 148 26.75 -36.02 -10.34
CA GLU A 148 27.39 -37.18 -10.94
C GLU A 148 27.46 -38.30 -9.88
N GLY A 149 26.60 -39.31 -10.02
CA GLY A 149 26.49 -40.39 -9.04
C GLY A 149 25.97 -39.91 -7.68
N ASP A 150 26.82 -40.00 -6.66
CA ASP A 150 26.58 -39.58 -5.28
C ASP A 150 27.15 -38.19 -4.95
N LYS A 151 27.83 -37.54 -5.90
CA LYS A 151 28.45 -36.23 -5.70
C LYS A 151 27.68 -35.11 -6.38
N VAL A 152 27.67 -33.96 -5.72
CA VAL A 152 27.19 -32.69 -6.27
C VAL A 152 28.36 -31.72 -6.39
N THR A 153 28.48 -31.07 -7.54
CA THR A 153 29.43 -29.97 -7.78
C THR A 153 28.67 -28.66 -7.92
N TRP A 154 29.01 -27.72 -7.05
CA TRP A 154 28.50 -26.36 -6.98
C TRP A 154 29.47 -25.38 -7.63
N LYS A 155 28.98 -24.48 -8.48
CA LYS A 155 29.78 -23.39 -9.06
C LYS A 155 29.74 -22.15 -8.17
N ASN A 156 30.79 -21.34 -8.18
CA ASN A 156 30.78 -20.03 -7.53
C ASN A 156 30.27 -18.87 -8.41
N THR A 157 29.91 -19.18 -9.66
CA THR A 157 29.31 -18.24 -10.61
C THR A 157 27.96 -18.76 -11.06
N TRP A 158 26.95 -17.91 -11.05
CA TRP A 158 25.58 -18.25 -11.45
C TRP A 158 24.81 -17.03 -11.99
N PRO A 159 23.76 -17.25 -12.80
CA PRO A 159 22.90 -16.17 -13.25
C PRO A 159 22.04 -15.64 -12.09
N ALA A 160 22.02 -14.31 -11.92
CA ALA A 160 21.11 -13.58 -11.05
C ALA A 160 20.56 -12.36 -11.80
N ALA A 161 19.23 -12.27 -11.88
CA ALA A 161 18.46 -11.25 -12.58
C ALA A 161 18.94 -10.98 -14.03
N GLY A 162 19.33 -12.04 -14.74
CA GLY A 162 19.79 -11.98 -16.14
C GLY A 162 21.29 -11.70 -16.35
N SER A 163 22.08 -11.59 -15.28
CA SER A 163 23.54 -11.40 -15.35
C SER A 163 24.29 -12.47 -14.57
N ASP A 164 25.45 -12.92 -15.05
CA ASP A 164 26.29 -13.85 -14.29
C ASP A 164 26.99 -13.11 -13.14
N VAL A 165 26.78 -13.60 -11.92
CA VAL A 165 27.40 -13.09 -10.70
C VAL A 165 28.37 -14.13 -10.17
N THR A 166 29.59 -13.70 -9.87
CA THR A 166 30.60 -14.53 -9.21
C THR A 166 30.69 -14.15 -7.74
N TRP A 167 30.51 -15.11 -6.84
CA TRP A 167 30.65 -14.88 -5.42
C TRP A 167 32.12 -14.63 -5.05
N ASN A 168 32.41 -13.45 -4.51
CA ASN A 168 33.77 -13.04 -4.13
C ASN A 168 33.82 -12.29 -2.79
N MET A 169 32.82 -12.50 -1.92
CA MET A 169 32.63 -11.73 -0.70
C MET A 169 32.79 -12.59 0.56
N VAL A 170 33.29 -11.97 1.64
CA VAL A 170 33.40 -12.56 2.99
C VAL A 170 33.03 -11.48 4.01
N HIS A 171 32.29 -11.86 5.04
CA HIS A 171 31.76 -10.90 6.02
C HIS A 171 32.85 -10.20 6.85
N TYR A 172 32.81 -8.87 6.91
CA TYR A 172 33.59 -8.03 7.82
C TYR A 172 33.00 -8.02 9.23
N ASP A 173 33.80 -7.63 10.23
CA ASP A 173 33.33 -7.54 11.62
C ASP A 173 32.17 -6.56 11.79
N VAL A 174 32.18 -5.42 11.08
CA VAL A 174 31.06 -4.45 11.09
C VAL A 174 29.76 -5.06 10.53
N GLN A 175 29.88 -5.99 9.58
CA GLN A 175 28.74 -6.71 9.01
C GLN A 175 28.20 -7.76 9.98
N LEU A 176 29.08 -8.40 10.77
CA LEU A 176 28.64 -9.28 11.87
C LEU A 176 27.85 -8.50 12.92
N ILE A 177 28.29 -7.28 13.26
CA ILE A 177 27.55 -6.38 14.17
C ILE A 177 26.18 -6.04 13.57
N GLY A 178 26.13 -5.64 12.29
CA GLY A 178 24.87 -5.38 11.58
C GLY A 178 23.91 -6.58 11.61
N GLY A 179 24.42 -7.79 11.35
CA GLY A 179 23.63 -9.02 11.40
C GLY A 179 23.06 -9.32 12.79
N MET A 180 23.83 -9.07 13.86
CA MET A 180 23.36 -9.23 15.24
C MET A 180 22.27 -8.20 15.59
N VAL A 181 22.43 -6.95 15.17
CA VAL A 181 21.41 -5.90 15.36
C VAL A 181 20.11 -6.28 14.67
N LEU A 182 20.16 -6.81 13.44
CA LEU A 182 18.98 -7.29 12.72
C LEU A 182 18.31 -8.47 13.43
N HIS A 183 19.09 -9.45 13.93
CA HIS A 183 18.53 -10.56 14.68
C HIS A 183 17.83 -10.11 15.98
N GLN A 184 18.30 -9.03 16.62
CA GLN A 184 17.67 -8.43 17.81
C GLN A 184 16.35 -7.69 17.54
N GLY A 185 15.85 -7.65 16.30
CA GLY A 185 14.64 -6.91 15.95
C GLY A 185 14.84 -5.39 15.97
N LYS A 186 15.99 -4.93 15.49
CA LYS A 186 16.37 -3.50 15.43
C LYS A 186 16.69 -3.07 14.00
N ILE A 187 16.88 -1.77 13.81
CA ILE A 187 17.34 -1.20 12.56
C ILE A 187 18.86 -1.05 12.57
N ALA A 188 19.53 -1.70 11.62
CA ALA A 188 20.95 -1.51 11.36
C ALA A 188 21.16 -0.38 10.34
N GLU A 189 21.60 0.79 10.82
CA GLU A 189 22.02 1.88 9.92
C GLU A 189 23.45 1.62 9.44
N MET A 190 23.58 1.18 8.19
CA MET A 190 24.84 0.86 7.52
C MET A 190 25.00 1.71 6.26
N ALA A 191 26.09 2.45 6.16
CA ALA A 191 26.35 3.30 5.01
C ALA A 191 26.27 2.52 3.68
N THR A 192 25.84 3.20 2.61
CA THR A 192 25.70 2.54 1.30
C THR A 192 27.07 2.07 0.81
N GLY A 193 27.14 0.80 0.39
CA GLY A 193 28.40 0.14 0.01
C GLY A 193 29.04 -0.70 1.11
N GLU A 194 28.52 -0.70 2.35
CA GLU A 194 28.98 -1.61 3.42
C GLU A 194 28.48 -3.06 3.27
N GLY A 195 27.75 -3.39 2.20
CA GLY A 195 27.30 -4.76 1.91
C GLY A 195 26.00 -5.18 2.62
N LYS A 196 24.97 -4.32 2.61
CA LYS A 196 23.65 -4.60 3.23
C LYS A 196 23.03 -5.94 2.79
N THR A 197 22.99 -6.20 1.48
CA THR A 197 22.50 -7.47 0.92
C THR A 197 23.26 -8.70 1.48
N LEU A 198 24.57 -8.58 1.72
CA LEU A 198 25.39 -9.65 2.30
C LEU A 198 25.16 -9.78 3.82
N VAL A 199 24.98 -8.67 4.53
CA VAL A 199 24.67 -8.68 5.97
C VAL A 199 23.38 -9.43 6.24
N SER A 200 22.39 -9.28 5.35
CA SER A 200 21.08 -9.93 5.46
C SER A 200 21.16 -11.46 5.54
N THR A 201 22.21 -12.08 4.98
CA THR A 201 22.35 -13.54 4.97
C THR A 201 22.57 -14.15 6.35
N LEU A 202 23.18 -13.40 7.27
CA LEU A 202 23.49 -13.87 8.62
C LEU A 202 22.21 -14.08 9.46
N PRO A 203 21.37 -13.06 9.71
CA PRO A 203 20.12 -13.22 10.45
C PRO A 203 19.10 -14.05 9.67
N ALA A 204 19.08 -14.00 8.33
CA ALA A 204 18.16 -14.83 7.54
C ALA A 204 18.45 -16.32 7.76
N TYR A 205 19.71 -16.75 7.66
CA TYR A 205 20.11 -18.13 7.94
C TYR A 205 19.75 -18.53 9.36
N LEU A 206 20.13 -17.73 10.37
CA LEU A 206 19.89 -18.05 11.78
C LEU A 206 18.40 -18.23 12.08
N ASN A 207 17.55 -17.30 11.67
CA ASN A 207 16.11 -17.35 11.97
C ASN A 207 15.38 -18.43 11.15
N ALA A 208 15.86 -18.73 9.94
CA ALA A 208 15.33 -19.83 9.12
C ALA A 208 15.55 -21.22 9.74
N LEU A 209 16.49 -21.37 10.69
CA LEU A 209 16.71 -22.63 11.40
C LEU A 209 15.50 -23.07 12.24
N ALA A 210 14.65 -22.12 12.67
CA ALA A 210 13.43 -22.43 13.41
C ALA A 210 12.28 -22.98 12.52
N ALA A 211 12.42 -22.94 11.19
CA ALA A 211 11.41 -23.36 10.21
C ALA A 211 10.05 -22.62 10.29
N GLU A 212 10.00 -21.49 10.99
CA GLU A 212 8.82 -20.61 11.06
C GLU A 212 8.75 -19.62 9.88
N GLY A 213 9.85 -19.47 9.14
CA GLY A 213 9.94 -18.61 7.97
C GLY A 213 10.57 -17.24 8.17
N VAL A 214 11.22 -16.77 7.11
CA VAL A 214 11.82 -15.43 7.05
C VAL A 214 11.33 -14.70 5.80
N HIS A 215 10.69 -13.56 5.99
CA HIS A 215 10.30 -12.65 4.91
C HIS A 215 11.40 -11.58 4.73
N ILE A 216 12.01 -11.53 3.55
CA ILE A 216 12.96 -10.48 3.18
C ILE A 216 12.26 -9.53 2.22
N VAL A 217 11.99 -8.33 2.70
CA VAL A 217 11.23 -7.31 1.98
C VAL A 217 12.19 -6.34 1.31
N THR A 218 11.97 -6.10 0.03
CA THR A 218 12.74 -5.13 -0.75
C THR A 218 11.82 -4.07 -1.38
N VAL A 219 12.42 -3.02 -1.93
CA VAL A 219 11.69 -1.86 -2.49
C VAL A 219 11.06 -2.17 -3.85
N ASN A 220 11.54 -3.16 -4.60
CA ASN A 220 10.97 -3.53 -5.89
C ASN A 220 11.27 -4.99 -6.25
N ASP A 221 10.50 -5.52 -7.19
CA ASP A 221 10.56 -6.90 -7.64
C ASP A 221 11.92 -7.30 -8.24
N TYR A 222 12.58 -6.37 -8.94
CA TYR A 222 13.91 -6.61 -9.51
C TYR A 222 14.93 -6.89 -8.40
N LEU A 223 14.92 -6.11 -7.32
CA LEU A 223 15.80 -6.31 -6.17
C LEU A 223 15.43 -7.60 -5.42
N ALA A 224 14.13 -7.87 -5.22
CA ALA A 224 13.68 -9.13 -4.61
C ALA A 224 14.18 -10.35 -5.40
N ARG A 225 13.96 -10.36 -6.72
CA ARG A 225 14.40 -11.44 -7.61
C ARG A 225 15.92 -11.55 -7.65
N ARG A 226 16.63 -10.43 -7.86
CA ARG A 226 18.10 -10.39 -7.89
C ARG A 226 18.69 -10.92 -6.59
N ASP A 227 18.24 -10.44 -5.44
CA ASP A 227 18.83 -10.81 -4.15
C ASP A 227 18.48 -12.23 -3.76
N SER A 228 17.28 -12.72 -4.11
CA SER A 228 16.90 -14.14 -3.96
C SER A 228 17.81 -15.06 -4.78
N GLU A 229 18.15 -14.68 -6.00
CA GLU A 229 19.00 -15.47 -6.91
C GLU A 229 20.49 -15.33 -6.58
N TRP A 230 20.89 -14.16 -6.10
CA TRP A 230 22.27 -13.89 -5.72
C TRP A 230 22.64 -14.62 -4.42
N ASN A 231 21.82 -14.52 -3.37
CA ASN A 231 22.11 -15.14 -2.08
C ASN A 231 21.61 -16.59 -1.98
N GLY A 232 20.62 -16.98 -2.79
CA GLY A 232 20.00 -18.31 -2.79
C GLY A 232 21.00 -19.47 -2.71
N PRO A 233 22.04 -19.52 -3.57
CA PRO A 233 23.01 -20.63 -3.56
C PRO A 233 23.78 -20.79 -2.25
N ILE A 234 24.00 -19.72 -1.47
CA ILE A 234 24.64 -19.83 -0.14
C ILE A 234 23.71 -20.55 0.86
N PHE A 235 22.42 -20.22 0.83
CA PHE A 235 21.43 -20.86 1.71
C PHE A 235 21.12 -22.30 1.27
N GLU A 236 20.94 -22.52 -0.02
CA GLU A 236 20.67 -23.84 -0.61
C GLU A 236 21.85 -24.81 -0.40
N PHE A 237 23.09 -24.32 -0.50
CA PHE A 237 24.28 -25.11 -0.17
C PHE A 237 24.25 -25.60 1.28
N LEU A 238 23.75 -24.76 2.20
CA LEU A 238 23.54 -25.08 3.61
C LEU A 238 22.21 -25.83 3.87
N GLY A 239 21.47 -26.22 2.84
CA GLY A 239 20.27 -27.05 3.00
C GLY A 239 18.99 -26.29 3.36
N LEU A 240 18.95 -24.97 3.16
CA LEU A 240 17.74 -24.16 3.28
C LEU A 240 17.09 -23.93 1.90
N THR A 241 15.78 -23.77 1.87
CA THR A 241 15.03 -23.43 0.66
C THR A 241 14.81 -21.92 0.54
N VAL A 242 14.93 -21.37 -0.67
CA VAL A 242 14.75 -19.94 -0.94
C VAL A 242 13.89 -19.75 -2.18
N ASP A 243 12.90 -18.87 -2.09
CA ASP A 243 12.12 -18.45 -3.25
C ASP A 243 11.72 -16.97 -3.18
N CYS A 244 11.16 -16.45 -4.27
CA CYS A 244 10.71 -15.08 -4.41
C CYS A 244 9.26 -15.06 -4.93
N ILE A 245 8.37 -14.43 -4.16
CA ILE A 245 6.93 -14.42 -4.45
C ILE A 245 6.61 -13.67 -5.74
N ASP A 246 7.40 -12.63 -6.07
CA ASP A 246 7.21 -11.83 -7.27
C ASP A 246 7.44 -12.65 -8.57
N LYS A 247 7.98 -13.88 -8.49
CA LYS A 247 8.13 -14.77 -9.66
C LYS A 247 6.83 -15.50 -10.03
N HIS A 248 5.86 -15.53 -9.11
CA HIS A 248 4.70 -16.40 -9.18
C HIS A 248 3.42 -15.58 -9.22
N GLN A 249 2.42 -16.11 -9.94
CA GLN A 249 1.11 -15.46 -9.98
C GLN A 249 0.46 -15.48 -8.60
N PRO A 250 -0.25 -14.41 -8.20
CA PRO A 250 -1.02 -14.40 -6.97
C PRO A 250 -2.01 -15.56 -6.83
N ASN A 251 -2.26 -16.00 -5.59
CA ASN A 251 -3.20 -17.09 -5.26
C ASN A 251 -2.95 -18.40 -6.02
N SER A 252 -1.70 -18.63 -6.47
CA SER A 252 -1.28 -19.85 -7.14
C SER A 252 -0.62 -20.82 -6.17
N THR A 253 -0.57 -22.09 -6.56
CA THR A 253 0.15 -23.14 -5.84
C THR A 253 1.65 -22.84 -5.72
N GLU A 254 2.23 -22.23 -6.75
CA GLU A 254 3.61 -21.80 -6.82
C GLU A 254 3.89 -20.68 -5.81
N ARG A 255 2.95 -19.72 -5.68
CA ARG A 255 3.01 -18.66 -4.67
C ARG A 255 2.99 -19.22 -3.26
N ARG A 256 2.11 -20.18 -2.98
CA ARG A 256 2.06 -20.89 -1.69
C ARG A 256 3.37 -21.64 -1.41
N ASN A 257 3.92 -22.34 -2.40
CA ASN A 257 5.21 -23.01 -2.27
C ASN A 257 6.37 -22.04 -1.97
N ALA A 258 6.33 -20.82 -2.53
CA ALA A 258 7.32 -19.79 -2.23
C ALA A 258 7.26 -19.29 -0.77
N TYR A 259 6.07 -19.22 -0.17
CA TYR A 259 5.89 -18.93 1.26
C TYR A 259 6.29 -20.09 2.17
N LEU A 260 6.19 -21.33 1.69
CA LEU A 260 6.62 -22.53 2.42
C LEU A 260 8.15 -22.70 2.43
N ALA A 261 8.89 -22.00 1.57
CA ALA A 261 10.34 -21.97 1.60
C ALA A 261 10.86 -21.46 2.96
N ASP A 262 12.07 -21.83 3.38
CA ASP A 262 12.66 -21.35 4.62
C ASP A 262 12.84 -19.82 4.62
N ILE A 263 13.20 -19.26 3.46
CA ILE A 263 13.38 -17.83 3.22
C ILE A 263 12.59 -17.41 1.99
N THR A 264 11.76 -16.38 2.14
CA THR A 264 10.88 -15.85 1.10
C THR A 264 11.23 -14.39 0.84
N TYR A 265 11.65 -14.08 -0.38
CA TYR A 265 11.87 -12.71 -0.86
C TYR A 265 10.60 -12.14 -1.48
N GLY A 266 10.36 -10.84 -1.31
CA GLY A 266 9.20 -10.17 -1.91
C GLY A 266 9.25 -8.65 -1.79
N THR A 267 8.30 -7.98 -2.44
CA THR A 267 8.02 -6.56 -2.20
C THR A 267 7.03 -6.38 -1.05
N ASN A 268 7.06 -5.21 -0.39
CA ASN A 268 6.11 -4.84 0.66
C ASN A 268 4.65 -4.94 0.20
N ASN A 269 4.38 -4.50 -1.04
CA ASN A 269 3.05 -4.52 -1.63
C ASN A 269 2.55 -5.94 -1.81
N GLU A 270 3.36 -6.82 -2.41
CA GLU A 270 2.97 -8.20 -2.67
C GLU A 270 2.73 -8.99 -1.38
N PHE A 271 3.56 -8.78 -0.36
CA PHE A 271 3.33 -9.33 0.98
C PHE A 271 2.00 -8.84 1.59
N GLY A 272 1.71 -7.54 1.51
CA GLY A 272 0.48 -7.00 2.09
C GLY A 272 -0.78 -7.36 1.29
N PHE A 273 -0.71 -7.44 -0.05
CA PHE A 273 -1.83 -7.87 -0.89
C PHE A 273 -2.12 -9.37 -0.73
N ASP A 274 -1.10 -10.22 -0.60
CA ASP A 274 -1.32 -11.63 -0.28
C ASP A 274 -2.01 -11.79 1.08
N TYR A 275 -1.64 -10.98 2.08
CA TYR A 275 -2.37 -10.95 3.35
C TYR A 275 -3.83 -10.53 3.19
N LEU A 276 -4.11 -9.48 2.41
CA LEU A 276 -5.50 -9.05 2.17
C LEU A 276 -6.29 -10.13 1.41
N ARG A 277 -5.68 -10.77 0.40
CA ARG A 277 -6.30 -11.86 -0.38
C ARG A 277 -6.58 -13.10 0.47
N ASP A 278 -5.64 -13.49 1.32
CA ASP A 278 -5.80 -14.62 2.25
C ASP A 278 -6.97 -14.41 3.22
N ASN A 279 -7.25 -13.16 3.62
CA ASN A 279 -8.41 -12.83 4.46
C ASN A 279 -9.72 -12.69 3.67
N MET A 280 -9.74 -13.09 2.40
CA MET A 280 -10.92 -13.09 1.52
C MET A 280 -11.23 -14.45 0.90
N VAL A 281 -10.38 -15.47 1.11
CA VAL A 281 -10.57 -16.81 0.52
C VAL A 281 -11.69 -17.60 1.19
N HIS A 282 -12.36 -18.48 0.45
CA HIS A 282 -13.45 -19.30 0.97
C HIS A 282 -13.01 -20.67 1.46
N SER A 283 -11.78 -21.10 1.14
CA SER A 283 -11.19 -22.34 1.64
C SER A 283 -9.78 -22.15 2.20
N PRO A 284 -9.37 -22.91 3.23
CA PRO A 284 -8.02 -22.85 3.79
C PRO A 284 -6.91 -23.14 2.76
N GLU A 285 -7.19 -23.95 1.74
CA GLU A 285 -6.18 -24.38 0.77
C GLU A 285 -5.75 -23.28 -0.19
N GLU A 286 -6.58 -22.25 -0.33
CA GLU A 286 -6.32 -21.07 -1.16
C GLU A 286 -5.39 -20.07 -0.48
N MET A 287 -5.20 -20.16 0.85
CA MET A 287 -4.27 -19.30 1.57
C MET A 287 -2.84 -19.56 1.12
N VAL A 288 -2.12 -18.49 0.78
CA VAL A 288 -0.72 -18.60 0.34
C VAL A 288 0.26 -18.35 1.48
N GLN A 289 -0.06 -17.48 2.44
CA GLN A 289 0.82 -17.13 3.54
C GLN A 289 0.73 -18.12 4.71
N ARG A 290 1.77 -18.08 5.54
CA ARG A 290 1.83 -18.73 6.85
C ARG A 290 1.90 -17.68 7.96
N LYS A 291 2.06 -18.12 9.20
CA LYS A 291 2.28 -17.24 10.37
C LYS A 291 3.38 -16.21 10.09
N HIS A 292 3.07 -14.93 10.37
CA HIS A 292 4.03 -13.83 10.29
C HIS A 292 5.07 -13.93 11.42
N HIS A 293 6.20 -14.59 11.15
CA HIS A 293 7.24 -14.83 12.16
C HIS A 293 8.32 -13.74 12.15
N PHE A 294 9.26 -13.78 11.20
CA PHE A 294 10.34 -12.80 11.09
C PHE A 294 10.30 -12.06 9.76
N ALA A 295 10.18 -10.73 9.80
CA ALA A 295 10.34 -9.86 8.63
C ALA A 295 11.59 -9.00 8.76
N MET A 296 12.36 -8.95 7.68
CA MET A 296 13.52 -8.09 7.55
C MET A 296 13.34 -7.18 6.34
N VAL A 297 13.28 -5.87 6.59
CA VAL A 297 13.00 -4.86 5.58
C VAL A 297 14.31 -4.22 5.12
N ASP A 298 14.72 -4.46 3.87
CA ASP A 298 15.78 -3.68 3.23
C ASP A 298 15.25 -2.30 2.86
N GLU A 299 16.11 -1.29 2.97
CA GLU A 299 15.76 0.11 2.76
C GLU A 299 14.53 0.51 3.58
N VAL A 300 14.57 0.17 4.88
CA VAL A 300 13.45 0.32 5.84
C VAL A 300 12.88 1.74 5.90
N ASP A 301 13.70 2.75 5.64
CA ASP A 301 13.29 4.14 5.59
C ASP A 301 12.42 4.48 4.39
N SER A 302 12.47 3.72 3.30
CA SER A 302 11.51 3.90 2.23
C SER A 302 10.29 3.04 2.39
N VAL A 303 10.44 1.78 2.80
CA VAL A 303 9.28 0.90 2.95
C VAL A 303 8.38 1.33 4.12
N LEU A 304 8.96 1.66 5.28
CA LEU A 304 8.19 1.93 6.50
C LEU A 304 7.90 3.42 6.75
N VAL A 305 8.45 4.32 5.93
CA VAL A 305 8.23 5.77 6.05
C VAL A 305 7.71 6.37 4.73
N ASP A 306 8.42 6.18 3.61
CA ASP A 306 8.00 6.76 2.33
C ASP A 306 6.75 6.08 1.76
N ASP A 307 6.73 4.74 1.67
CA ASP A 307 5.63 3.95 1.10
C ASP A 307 4.47 3.82 2.09
N ALA A 308 4.75 3.98 3.38
CA ALA A 308 3.76 3.94 4.46
C ALA A 308 2.79 5.13 4.48
N ARG A 309 2.85 6.01 3.45
CA ARG A 309 1.92 7.12 3.24
C ARG A 309 0.56 6.69 2.69
N THR A 310 0.49 5.55 2.00
CA THR A 310 -0.75 5.04 1.39
C THR A 310 -1.10 3.66 1.94
N PRO A 311 -2.36 3.38 2.27
CA PRO A 311 -2.80 2.02 2.58
C PRO A 311 -2.83 1.14 1.32
N LEU A 312 -2.77 -0.17 1.54
CA LEU A 312 -3.05 -1.20 0.54
C LEU A 312 -4.55 -1.44 0.52
N ILE A 313 -5.18 -1.41 -0.67
CA ILE A 313 -6.62 -1.52 -0.83
C ILE A 313 -6.96 -2.52 -1.93
N ILE A 314 -7.86 -3.46 -1.64
CA ILE A 314 -8.50 -4.31 -2.65
C ILE A 314 -9.92 -3.81 -2.85
N SER A 315 -10.28 -3.49 -4.09
CA SER A 315 -11.61 -3.00 -4.45
C SER A 315 -12.28 -3.86 -5.52
N GLY A 316 -13.60 -3.93 -5.50
CA GLY A 316 -14.40 -4.66 -6.50
C GLY A 316 -15.59 -3.85 -7.02
N PRO A 317 -16.16 -4.21 -8.18
CA PRO A 317 -17.27 -3.49 -8.80
C PRO A 317 -18.57 -3.63 -7.99
N ILE A 318 -19.36 -2.55 -7.94
CA ILE A 318 -20.67 -2.53 -7.28
C ILE A 318 -21.75 -3.01 -8.28
N PRO A 319 -22.66 -3.93 -7.91
CA PRO A 319 -23.69 -4.49 -8.80
C PRO A 319 -24.67 -3.48 -9.44
N ARG A 320 -24.69 -2.22 -8.99
CA ARG A 320 -25.53 -1.12 -9.51
C ARG A 320 -24.73 0.15 -9.85
N GLY A 321 -23.42 0.03 -10.09
CA GLY A 321 -22.55 1.17 -10.39
C GLY A 321 -22.75 1.82 -11.77
N ASP A 322 -23.64 1.28 -12.60
CA ASP A 322 -23.86 1.71 -13.99
C ASP A 322 -24.84 2.89 -14.14
N GLU A 323 -25.48 3.35 -13.04
CA GLU A 323 -26.51 4.41 -13.06
C GLU A 323 -25.98 5.83 -12.71
N GLN A 324 -24.70 6.12 -12.94
CA GLN A 324 -24.21 7.49 -12.76
C GLN A 324 -24.54 8.38 -13.98
N GLU A 325 -25.24 9.50 -13.76
CA GLU A 325 -25.74 10.43 -14.80
C GLU A 325 -24.64 11.22 -15.56
N PHE A 326 -23.36 10.80 -15.53
CA PHE A 326 -22.25 11.54 -16.12
C PHE A 326 -22.44 11.83 -17.62
N HIS A 327 -22.93 10.86 -18.39
CA HIS A 327 -23.21 11.06 -19.82
C HIS A 327 -24.34 12.07 -20.06
N VAL A 328 -25.32 12.15 -19.17
CA VAL A 328 -26.47 13.08 -19.26
C VAL A 328 -26.04 14.49 -18.87
N LEU A 329 -25.18 14.63 -17.86
CA LEU A 329 -24.74 15.91 -17.31
C LEU A 329 -23.60 16.55 -18.11
N LYS A 330 -22.74 15.74 -18.76
CA LYS A 330 -21.57 16.22 -19.52
C LYS A 330 -21.86 17.38 -20.49
N PRO A 331 -22.91 17.35 -21.34
CA PRO A 331 -23.19 18.46 -22.26
C PRO A 331 -23.60 19.76 -21.55
N ARG A 332 -24.12 19.68 -20.31
CA ARG A 332 -24.44 20.86 -19.48
C ARG A 332 -23.15 21.46 -18.94
N ILE A 333 -22.26 20.62 -18.40
CA ILE A 333 -20.98 21.06 -17.83
C ILE A 333 -20.03 21.60 -18.90
N GLN A 334 -19.98 20.99 -20.09
CA GLN A 334 -19.20 21.53 -21.21
C GLN A 334 -19.63 22.97 -21.55
N ARG A 335 -20.94 23.23 -21.64
CA ARG A 335 -21.48 24.58 -21.91
C ARG A 335 -21.09 25.59 -20.82
N LEU A 336 -21.13 25.15 -19.55
CA LEU A 336 -20.75 25.95 -18.40
C LEU A 336 -19.26 26.33 -18.44
N VAL A 337 -18.38 25.37 -18.70
CA VAL A 337 -16.91 25.58 -18.82
C VAL A 337 -16.58 26.50 -19.99
N ASP A 338 -17.28 26.36 -21.12
CA ASP A 338 -17.07 27.23 -22.28
C ASP A 338 -17.53 28.67 -22.03
N ALA A 339 -18.60 28.87 -21.24
CA ALA A 339 -19.02 30.19 -20.80
C ALA A 339 -17.99 30.83 -19.86
N GLN A 340 -17.46 30.06 -18.90
CA GLN A 340 -16.41 30.50 -17.99
C GLN A 340 -15.13 30.91 -18.74
N LYS A 341 -14.69 30.13 -19.74
CA LYS A 341 -13.51 30.45 -20.58
C LYS A 341 -13.64 31.81 -21.27
N LYS A 342 -14.84 32.16 -21.74
CA LYS A 342 -15.10 33.47 -22.37
C LYS A 342 -14.99 34.60 -21.37
N VAL A 343 -15.62 34.46 -20.21
CA VAL A 343 -15.63 35.48 -19.15
C VAL A 343 -14.23 35.73 -18.57
N THR A 344 -13.48 34.67 -18.27
CA THR A 344 -12.11 34.77 -17.75
C THR A 344 -11.14 35.42 -18.75
N THR A 345 -11.29 35.13 -20.04
CA THR A 345 -10.50 35.79 -21.09
C THR A 345 -10.82 37.27 -21.20
N GLN A 346 -12.10 37.67 -21.04
CA GLN A 346 -12.51 39.06 -21.01
C GLN A 346 -11.88 39.79 -19.81
N PHE A 347 -11.95 39.21 -18.62
CA PHE A 347 -11.33 39.80 -17.42
C PHE A 347 -9.80 39.89 -17.51
N LEU A 348 -9.13 38.93 -18.14
CA LEU A 348 -7.68 39.02 -18.37
C LEU A 348 -7.33 40.19 -19.31
N ASN A 349 -8.11 40.41 -20.37
CA ASN A 349 -7.91 41.54 -21.28
C ASN A 349 -8.21 42.88 -20.61
N GLU A 350 -9.26 42.93 -19.79
CA GLU A 350 -9.61 44.09 -18.98
C GLU A 350 -8.50 44.43 -17.97
N ALA A 351 -7.97 43.41 -17.27
CA ALA A 351 -6.85 43.57 -16.34
C ALA A 351 -5.62 44.16 -17.05
N LYS A 352 -5.25 43.61 -18.20
CA LYS A 352 -4.13 44.13 -19.02
C LYS A 352 -4.34 45.60 -19.39
N LYS A 353 -5.55 45.97 -19.79
CA LYS A 353 -5.90 47.35 -20.16
C LYS A 353 -5.83 48.29 -18.95
N LEU A 354 -6.47 47.94 -17.83
CA LEU A 354 -6.54 48.78 -16.64
C LEU A 354 -5.17 48.95 -15.98
N ILE A 355 -4.37 47.89 -15.91
CA ILE A 355 -3.00 47.95 -15.37
C ILE A 355 -2.11 48.83 -16.26
N ALA A 356 -2.23 48.71 -17.60
CA ALA A 356 -1.52 49.58 -18.53
C ALA A 356 -1.95 51.07 -18.43
N GLU A 357 -3.20 51.33 -18.04
CA GLU A 357 -3.74 52.68 -17.77
C GLU A 357 -3.34 53.23 -16.38
N GLY A 358 -2.57 52.50 -15.58
CA GLY A 358 -2.16 52.90 -14.23
C GLY A 358 -3.24 52.72 -13.15
N LYS A 359 -4.29 51.96 -13.44
CA LYS A 359 -5.34 51.55 -12.48
C LYS A 359 -5.04 50.14 -11.97
N ASP A 360 -3.92 50.02 -11.25
CA ASP A 360 -3.38 48.75 -10.74
C ASP A 360 -3.80 48.44 -9.30
N ASP A 361 -4.80 49.16 -8.77
CA ASP A 361 -5.29 48.97 -7.41
C ASP A 361 -6.11 47.67 -7.26
N PRO A 362 -6.20 47.11 -6.03
CA PRO A 362 -6.93 45.88 -5.74
C PRO A 362 -8.39 45.86 -6.20
N LYS A 363 -9.06 47.02 -6.34
CA LYS A 363 -10.49 47.11 -6.64
C LYS A 363 -10.77 47.29 -8.13
N THR A 364 -9.76 47.60 -8.94
CA THR A 364 -9.91 47.83 -10.40
C THR A 364 -9.15 46.78 -11.20
N GLY A 365 -7.94 47.08 -11.71
CA GLY A 365 -7.12 46.15 -12.48
C GLY A 365 -6.75 44.89 -11.67
N GLY A 366 -6.59 45.02 -10.34
CA GLY A 366 -6.40 43.89 -9.44
C GLY A 366 -7.63 42.97 -9.33
N LEU A 367 -8.84 43.52 -9.31
CA LEU A 367 -10.09 42.74 -9.27
C LEU A 367 -10.30 41.95 -10.57
N ALA A 368 -10.09 42.58 -11.73
CA ALA A 368 -10.18 41.90 -13.02
C ALA A 368 -9.13 40.79 -13.14
N LEU A 369 -7.90 41.03 -12.66
CA LEU A 369 -6.85 40.02 -12.63
C LEU A 369 -7.20 38.86 -11.68
N MET A 370 -7.78 39.16 -10.51
CA MET A 370 -8.24 38.19 -9.54
C MET A 370 -9.40 37.33 -10.09
N ARG A 371 -10.39 37.92 -10.78
CA ARG A 371 -11.47 37.16 -11.42
C ARG A 371 -10.95 36.22 -12.52
N ALA A 372 -9.97 36.67 -13.31
CA ALA A 372 -9.34 35.82 -14.31
C ALA A 372 -8.59 34.63 -13.67
N TRP A 373 -7.87 34.87 -12.57
CA TRP A 373 -7.14 33.84 -11.84
C TRP A 373 -8.07 32.86 -11.11
N ARG A 374 -9.03 33.35 -10.33
CA ARG A 374 -9.98 32.51 -9.58
C ARG A 374 -10.94 31.73 -10.47
N GLY A 375 -11.21 32.22 -11.68
CA GLY A 375 -12.06 31.52 -12.64
C GLY A 375 -11.37 30.38 -13.37
N LEU A 376 -10.15 30.60 -13.89
CA LEU A 376 -9.34 29.60 -14.61
C LEU A 376 -7.83 29.87 -14.41
N PRO A 377 -7.23 29.42 -13.30
CA PRO A 377 -5.85 29.77 -12.94
C PRO A 377 -4.82 29.12 -13.87
N LYS A 378 -5.08 27.89 -14.34
CA LYS A 378 -4.25 27.14 -15.29
C LYS A 378 -4.26 27.69 -16.73
N ASN A 379 -4.91 28.82 -17.00
CA ASN A 379 -4.95 29.39 -18.36
C ASN A 379 -3.55 29.87 -18.80
N SER A 380 -3.04 29.33 -19.92
CA SER A 380 -1.70 29.63 -20.44
C SER A 380 -1.45 31.13 -20.71
N ALA A 381 -2.46 31.88 -21.14
CA ALA A 381 -2.35 33.31 -21.38
C ALA A 381 -2.24 34.11 -20.07
N LEU A 382 -2.88 33.64 -19.00
CA LEU A 382 -2.77 34.21 -17.65
C LEU A 382 -1.41 33.90 -17.03
N ILE A 383 -0.97 32.64 -17.06
CA ILE A 383 0.34 32.21 -16.53
C ILE A 383 1.48 33.02 -17.14
N LYS A 384 1.45 33.20 -18.47
CA LYS A 384 2.44 34.00 -19.18
C LYS A 384 2.45 35.45 -18.69
N TYR A 385 1.27 36.05 -18.50
CA TYR A 385 1.15 37.42 -18.01
C TYR A 385 1.61 37.58 -16.55
N LEU A 386 1.31 36.61 -15.68
CA LEU A 386 1.76 36.61 -14.29
C LEU A 386 3.28 36.43 -14.14
N SER A 387 3.93 35.82 -15.14
CA SER A 387 5.38 35.63 -15.19
C SER A 387 6.15 36.91 -15.57
N GLU A 388 5.45 37.93 -16.09
CA GLU A 388 6.03 39.24 -16.38
C GLU A 388 6.25 40.04 -15.08
N ALA A 389 7.26 40.91 -15.06
CA ALA A 389 7.69 41.61 -13.86
C ALA A 389 6.58 42.49 -13.24
N GLY A 390 6.31 42.30 -11.94
CA GLY A 390 5.37 43.10 -11.15
C GLY A 390 3.92 42.59 -11.14
N ASN A 391 3.47 41.84 -12.15
CA ASN A 391 2.07 41.40 -12.27
C ASN A 391 1.64 40.43 -11.16
N LYS A 392 2.52 39.52 -10.74
CA LYS A 392 2.26 38.61 -9.62
C LYS A 392 2.07 39.33 -8.29
N VAL A 393 2.79 40.43 -8.08
CA VAL A 393 2.66 41.26 -6.87
C VAL A 393 1.32 42.00 -6.84
N LEU A 394 0.81 42.41 -8.01
CA LEU A 394 -0.52 43.03 -8.13
C LEU A 394 -1.63 42.04 -7.81
N LEU A 395 -1.55 40.80 -8.33
CA LEU A 395 -2.48 39.72 -7.98
C LEU A 395 -2.48 39.46 -6.47
N GLN A 396 -1.30 39.35 -5.84
CA GLN A 396 -1.18 39.12 -4.40
C GLN A 396 -1.76 40.26 -3.56
N LYS A 397 -1.61 41.52 -4.00
CA LYS A 397 -2.24 42.67 -3.33
C LYS A 397 -3.76 42.60 -3.41
N ALA A 398 -4.30 42.18 -4.55
CA ALA A 398 -5.73 41.94 -4.71
C ALA A 398 -6.21 40.76 -3.84
N GLU A 399 -5.51 39.63 -3.88
CA GLU A 399 -5.82 38.44 -3.07
C GLU A 399 -5.86 38.77 -1.57
N ASN A 400 -4.84 39.47 -1.06
CA ASN A 400 -4.80 39.90 0.35
C ASN A 400 -5.95 40.84 0.73
N TYR A 401 -6.43 41.67 -0.19
CA TYR A 401 -7.55 42.56 0.06
C TYR A 401 -8.88 41.80 0.18
N TYR A 402 -9.12 40.84 -0.72
CA TYR A 402 -10.38 40.07 -0.73
C TYR A 402 -10.43 38.94 0.29
N LEU A 403 -9.27 38.38 0.68
CA LEU A 403 -9.16 37.40 1.76
C LEU A 403 -9.14 38.02 3.16
N ALA A 404 -9.03 39.36 3.27
CA ALA A 404 -9.11 40.05 4.56
C ALA A 404 -10.49 39.88 5.22
N ASP A 405 -10.57 40.14 6.53
CA ASP A 405 -11.82 40.13 7.31
C ASP A 405 -12.69 38.87 7.08
N GLN A 406 -12.06 37.68 7.14
CA GLN A 406 -12.72 36.38 6.92
C GLN A 406 -13.45 36.29 5.57
N GLN A 407 -12.81 36.75 4.48
CA GLN A 407 -13.34 36.61 3.12
C GLN A 407 -14.67 37.34 2.86
N ARG A 408 -15.04 38.33 3.68
CA ARG A 408 -16.31 39.06 3.56
C ARG A 408 -16.57 39.67 2.18
N GLU A 409 -15.50 40.04 1.47
CA GLU A 409 -15.55 40.69 0.17
C GLU A 409 -15.41 39.71 -1.01
N MET A 410 -15.13 38.42 -0.74
CA MET A 410 -14.99 37.38 -1.78
C MET A 410 -16.23 37.19 -2.67
N PRO A 411 -17.48 37.29 -2.15
CA PRO A 411 -18.66 37.17 -3.01
C PRO A 411 -18.67 38.15 -4.20
N LYS A 412 -18.04 39.33 -4.07
CA LYS A 412 -17.94 40.31 -5.16
C LYS A 412 -17.03 39.87 -6.30
N VAL A 413 -16.05 39.01 -6.00
CA VAL A 413 -15.19 38.39 -7.02
C VAL A 413 -16.00 37.31 -7.74
N ASP A 414 -16.69 36.47 -6.97
CA ASP A 414 -17.35 35.26 -7.45
C ASP A 414 -18.68 35.53 -8.17
N GLU A 415 -19.38 36.63 -7.86
CA GLU A 415 -20.66 37.03 -8.47
C GLU A 415 -20.65 37.08 -9.99
N GLU A 416 -19.50 37.38 -10.62
CA GLU A 416 -19.38 37.46 -12.08
C GLU A 416 -18.87 36.17 -12.74
N LEU A 417 -18.55 35.15 -11.95
CA LEU A 417 -18.11 33.85 -12.43
C LEU A 417 -19.28 32.85 -12.42
N TYR A 418 -19.19 31.82 -13.25
CA TYR A 418 -20.17 30.71 -13.25
C TYR A 418 -19.79 29.60 -12.26
N PHE A 419 -18.50 29.48 -11.97
CA PHE A 419 -17.95 28.68 -10.88
C PHE A 419 -16.62 29.31 -10.47
N HIS A 420 -16.13 28.99 -9.29
CA HIS A 420 -14.80 29.40 -8.85
C HIS A 420 -13.95 28.19 -8.50
N ILE A 421 -12.64 28.34 -8.65
CA ILE A 421 -11.65 27.30 -8.37
C ILE A 421 -10.82 27.76 -7.17
N ASP A 422 -10.73 26.91 -6.16
CA ASP A 422 -9.76 27.07 -5.08
C ASP A 422 -8.63 26.07 -5.26
N GLU A 423 -7.52 26.52 -5.86
CA GLU A 423 -6.32 25.69 -6.06
C GLU A 423 -5.70 25.21 -4.73
N LYS A 424 -5.95 25.90 -3.61
CA LYS A 424 -5.40 25.49 -2.31
C LYS A 424 -6.15 24.27 -1.75
N ASN A 425 -7.44 24.16 -2.06
CA ASN A 425 -8.32 23.12 -1.57
C ASN A 425 -8.73 22.12 -2.66
N ASN A 426 -8.24 22.27 -3.90
CA ASN A 426 -8.65 21.50 -5.08
C ASN A 426 -10.20 21.39 -5.22
N SER A 427 -10.91 22.44 -4.84
CA SER A 427 -12.37 22.50 -4.93
C SER A 427 -12.82 23.34 -6.12
N VAL A 428 -13.98 22.96 -6.67
CA VAL A 428 -14.67 23.69 -7.72
C VAL A 428 -16.12 23.84 -7.30
N ASP A 429 -16.52 25.09 -7.06
CA ASP A 429 -17.82 25.40 -6.47
C ASP A 429 -18.65 26.23 -7.44
N LEU A 430 -19.90 25.82 -7.63
CA LEU A 430 -20.86 26.49 -8.51
C LEU A 430 -21.33 27.82 -7.88
N THR A 431 -21.51 28.84 -8.72
CA THR A 431 -22.18 30.07 -8.32
C THR A 431 -23.65 30.04 -8.72
N ASP A 432 -24.46 30.97 -8.21
CA ASP A 432 -25.87 31.12 -8.62
C ASP A 432 -26.02 31.31 -10.13
N LYS A 433 -25.10 32.06 -10.76
CA LYS A 433 -25.04 32.22 -12.23
C LYS A 433 -24.76 30.90 -12.93
N GLY A 434 -23.92 30.05 -12.34
CA GLY A 434 -23.63 28.70 -12.83
C GLY A 434 -24.86 27.79 -12.76
N ILE A 435 -25.52 27.74 -11.60
CA ILE A 435 -26.74 26.94 -11.37
C ILE A 435 -27.82 27.35 -12.38
N ALA A 436 -28.08 28.64 -12.52
CA ALA A 436 -29.08 29.16 -13.45
C ALA A 436 -28.78 28.80 -14.92
N LEU A 437 -27.50 28.65 -15.32
CA LEU A 437 -27.13 28.29 -16.68
C LEU A 437 -27.33 26.79 -16.98
N ILE A 438 -27.16 25.92 -15.98
CA ILE A 438 -27.25 24.45 -16.16
C ILE A 438 -28.67 23.90 -15.93
N THR A 439 -29.54 24.66 -15.27
CA THR A 439 -30.98 24.36 -15.14
C THR A 439 -31.71 24.71 -16.44
N GLN A 440 -32.43 23.75 -17.03
CA GLN A 440 -33.18 23.97 -18.27
C GLN A 440 -34.54 24.64 -18.03
N SER A 441 -35.07 25.32 -19.05
CA SER A 441 -36.44 25.86 -19.01
C SER A 441 -37.46 24.73 -18.90
N GLY A 442 -38.18 24.67 -17.78
CA GLY A 442 -39.17 23.63 -17.48
C GLY A 442 -38.72 22.60 -16.43
N GLU A 443 -37.48 22.67 -15.96
CA GLU A 443 -37.00 21.95 -14.78
C GLU A 443 -37.31 22.75 -13.50
N ASP A 444 -37.32 22.07 -12.35
CA ASP A 444 -37.47 22.71 -11.04
C ASP A 444 -36.32 23.72 -10.79
N GLU A 445 -36.63 24.89 -10.25
CA GLU A 445 -35.62 25.88 -9.85
C GLU A 445 -34.68 25.30 -8.77
N ASN A 446 -35.18 24.34 -7.98
CA ASN A 446 -34.41 23.62 -6.96
C ASN A 446 -33.76 22.31 -7.45
N PHE A 447 -33.68 22.08 -8.77
CA PHE A 447 -33.17 20.82 -9.33
C PHE A 447 -31.71 20.48 -8.95
N PHE A 448 -30.90 21.51 -8.68
CA PHE A 448 -29.51 21.39 -8.20
C PHE A 448 -29.33 21.98 -6.79
N VAL A 449 -30.42 22.22 -6.06
CA VAL A 449 -30.40 22.79 -4.69
C VAL A 449 -30.76 21.69 -3.71
N MET A 450 -29.94 21.49 -2.68
CA MET A 450 -30.23 20.48 -1.65
C MET A 450 -31.38 20.94 -0.74
N PRO A 451 -32.38 20.08 -0.48
CA PRO A 451 -33.42 20.35 0.51
C PRO A 451 -32.87 20.25 1.93
N ASP A 452 -33.40 21.05 2.86
CA ASP A 452 -33.10 20.92 4.29
C ASP A 452 -33.93 19.78 4.89
N VAL A 453 -33.34 18.58 4.86
CA VAL A 453 -33.96 17.34 5.35
C VAL A 453 -34.40 17.47 6.80
N GLY A 454 -33.64 18.17 7.65
CA GLY A 454 -33.97 18.31 9.07
C GLY A 454 -35.23 19.15 9.29
N SER A 455 -35.33 20.28 8.59
CA SER A 455 -36.50 21.15 8.62
C SER A 455 -37.73 20.46 8.02
N GLU A 456 -37.59 19.78 6.89
CA GLU A 456 -38.70 19.09 6.22
C GLU A 456 -39.19 17.84 6.99
N ILE A 457 -38.30 17.04 7.59
CA ILE A 457 -38.70 15.92 8.47
C ILE A 457 -39.47 16.45 9.69
N ALA A 458 -39.02 17.56 10.28
CA ALA A 458 -39.70 18.18 11.41
C ALA A 458 -41.09 18.73 11.04
N GLU A 459 -41.29 19.15 9.78
CA GLU A 459 -42.61 19.51 9.25
C GLU A 459 -43.49 18.29 9.00
N ILE A 460 -42.94 17.21 8.42
CA ILE A 460 -43.64 15.94 8.20
C ILE A 460 -44.13 15.35 9.53
N GLU A 461 -43.32 15.45 10.59
CA GLU A 461 -43.69 15.00 11.93
C GLU A 461 -44.88 15.76 12.52
N LYS A 462 -45.05 17.04 12.18
CA LYS A 462 -46.15 17.88 12.68
C LYS A 462 -47.47 17.65 11.92
N LEU A 463 -47.45 16.91 10.81
CA LEU A 463 -48.66 16.64 10.03
C LEU A 463 -49.60 15.65 10.77
N PRO A 464 -50.92 15.90 10.77
CA PRO A 464 -51.91 15.00 11.36
C PRO A 464 -52.27 13.84 10.42
N ILE A 465 -51.26 13.08 10.00
CA ILE A 465 -51.39 11.90 9.10
C ILE A 465 -50.92 10.62 9.83
N SER A 466 -51.25 9.45 9.28
CA SER A 466 -50.93 8.16 9.90
C SER A 466 -49.41 7.89 10.00
N PRO A 467 -48.93 7.09 10.96
CA PRO A 467 -47.50 6.75 11.09
C PRO A 467 -46.91 6.11 9.83
N GLU A 468 -47.64 5.23 9.14
CA GLU A 468 -47.23 4.64 7.87
C GLU A 468 -47.07 5.69 6.76
N GLU A 469 -48.01 6.64 6.63
CA GLU A 469 -47.89 7.72 5.65
C GLU A 469 -46.76 8.70 5.97
N LYS A 470 -46.48 8.95 7.27
CA LYS A 470 -45.30 9.74 7.68
C LYS A 470 -44.01 9.05 7.27
N LEU A 471 -43.90 7.74 7.54
CA LEU A 471 -42.75 6.94 7.16
C LEU A 471 -42.53 6.98 5.65
N GLN A 472 -43.59 6.75 4.87
CA GLN A 472 -43.53 6.77 3.41
C GLN A 472 -43.09 8.15 2.85
N ARG A 473 -43.56 9.26 3.43
CA ARG A 473 -43.11 10.60 3.02
C ARG A 473 -41.67 10.91 3.42
N LYS A 474 -41.23 10.43 4.59
CA LYS A 474 -39.82 10.53 4.99
C LYS A 474 -38.94 9.72 4.05
N ASP A 475 -39.34 8.50 3.70
CA ASP A 475 -38.63 7.66 2.74
C ASP A 475 -38.55 8.34 1.38
N GLN A 476 -39.64 8.95 0.90
CA GLN A 476 -39.65 9.68 -0.37
C GLN A 476 -38.75 10.93 -0.33
N LEU A 477 -38.73 11.67 0.78
CA LEU A 477 -37.84 12.81 0.99
C LEU A 477 -36.37 12.37 1.02
N LEU A 478 -36.05 11.30 1.73
CA LEU A 478 -34.71 10.73 1.79
C LEU A 478 -34.26 10.21 0.43
N GLN A 479 -35.18 9.64 -0.35
CA GLN A 479 -34.91 9.20 -1.72
C GLN A 479 -34.65 10.38 -2.66
N ASP A 480 -35.44 11.46 -2.60
CA ASP A 480 -35.22 12.68 -3.38
C ASP A 480 -33.90 13.37 -2.99
N PHE A 481 -33.60 13.42 -1.69
CA PHE A 481 -32.32 13.91 -1.17
C PHE A 481 -31.14 13.09 -1.71
N ALA A 482 -31.21 11.76 -1.65
CA ALA A 482 -30.16 10.88 -2.15
C ALA A 482 -29.91 11.11 -3.66
N LEU A 483 -30.98 11.16 -4.47
CA LEU A 483 -30.87 11.41 -5.91
C LEU A 483 -30.29 12.79 -6.24
N LYS A 484 -30.69 13.84 -5.51
CA LYS A 484 -30.14 15.19 -5.68
C LYS A 484 -28.69 15.28 -5.24
N SER A 485 -28.33 14.64 -4.13
CA SER A 485 -26.97 14.55 -3.62
C SER A 485 -26.04 13.89 -4.64
N ASP A 486 -26.42 12.72 -5.17
CA ASP A 486 -25.64 12.00 -6.19
C ASP A 486 -25.45 12.82 -7.47
N ARG A 487 -26.47 13.59 -7.86
CA ARG A 487 -26.39 14.48 -9.02
C ARG A 487 -25.44 15.65 -8.80
N ILE A 488 -25.55 16.35 -7.67
CA ILE A 488 -24.67 17.47 -7.31
C ILE A 488 -23.22 16.99 -7.26
N HIS A 489 -23.01 15.82 -6.64
CA HIS A 489 -21.72 15.16 -6.61
C HIS A 489 -21.16 14.91 -8.01
N SER A 490 -21.96 14.32 -8.90
CA SER A 490 -21.59 14.06 -10.29
C SER A 490 -21.23 15.36 -11.05
N VAL A 491 -21.94 16.46 -10.79
CA VAL A 491 -21.64 17.78 -11.37
C VAL A 491 -20.30 18.32 -10.86
N GLN A 492 -20.04 18.25 -9.56
CA GLN A 492 -18.77 18.69 -8.96
C GLN A 492 -17.59 17.89 -9.52
N GLN A 493 -17.72 16.55 -9.62
CA GLN A 493 -16.66 15.69 -10.17
C GLN A 493 -16.40 15.97 -11.66
N LEU A 494 -17.44 16.19 -12.46
CA LEU A 494 -17.27 16.62 -13.85
C LEU A 494 -16.58 17.98 -13.94
N LEU A 495 -16.96 18.95 -13.10
CA LEU A 495 -16.32 20.26 -13.09
C LEU A 495 -14.83 20.16 -12.74
N LYS A 496 -14.49 19.41 -11.68
CA LYS A 496 -13.09 19.09 -11.34
C LYS A 496 -12.36 18.47 -12.52
N ALA A 497 -12.93 17.43 -13.14
CA ALA A 497 -12.34 16.76 -14.30
C ALA A 497 -12.08 17.74 -15.47
N TYR A 498 -12.96 18.72 -15.70
CA TYR A 498 -12.81 19.69 -16.79
C TYR A 498 -11.81 20.83 -16.52
N THR A 499 -11.57 21.18 -15.25
CA THR A 499 -10.83 22.40 -14.88
C THR A 499 -9.48 22.13 -14.21
N LEU A 500 -9.36 21.03 -13.46
CA LEU A 500 -8.16 20.69 -12.69
C LEU A 500 -7.31 19.61 -13.35
N PHE A 501 -7.90 18.74 -14.18
CA PHE A 501 -7.23 17.58 -14.79
C PHE A 501 -7.16 17.69 -16.31
N ASP A 502 -5.96 17.80 -16.86
CA ASP A 502 -5.69 17.87 -18.29
C ASP A 502 -5.04 16.57 -18.81
N ASN A 503 -5.41 16.22 -20.05
CA ASN A 503 -4.80 15.10 -20.74
C ASN A 503 -3.33 15.42 -21.07
N ASP A 504 -2.47 14.41 -20.97
CA ASP A 504 -1.00 14.45 -21.08
C ASP A 504 -0.28 15.15 -19.90
N VAL A 505 -0.99 15.50 -18.82
CA VAL A 505 -0.41 16.07 -17.59
C VAL A 505 -0.76 15.20 -16.39
N GLU A 506 -2.01 15.22 -15.93
CA GLU A 506 -2.46 14.41 -14.79
C GLU A 506 -2.95 13.01 -15.22
N TYR A 507 -3.31 12.80 -16.48
CA TYR A 507 -3.68 11.50 -17.03
C TYR A 507 -3.44 11.43 -18.55
N VAL A 508 -3.48 10.23 -19.11
CA VAL A 508 -3.44 9.96 -20.56
C VAL A 508 -4.54 9.00 -20.97
N VAL A 509 -5.03 9.11 -22.20
CA VAL A 509 -5.97 8.14 -22.79
C VAL A 509 -5.22 7.15 -23.66
N MET A 510 -5.23 5.88 -23.27
CA MET A 510 -4.57 4.78 -24.01
C MET A 510 -5.46 3.54 -24.05
N ASP A 511 -5.49 2.86 -25.20
CA ASP A 511 -6.31 1.64 -25.42
C ASP A 511 -7.80 1.84 -25.08
N GLY A 512 -8.31 3.06 -25.27
CA GLY A 512 -9.67 3.43 -24.92
C GLY A 512 -9.95 3.44 -23.41
N LYS A 513 -8.93 3.66 -22.57
CA LYS A 513 -9.01 3.80 -21.11
C LYS A 513 -8.26 5.05 -20.63
N VAL A 514 -8.75 5.65 -19.55
CA VAL A 514 -8.03 6.70 -18.84
C VAL A 514 -6.98 6.04 -17.94
N LYS A 515 -5.73 6.48 -18.06
CA LYS A 515 -4.64 6.03 -17.19
C LYS A 515 -4.02 7.25 -16.53
N ILE A 516 -3.94 7.24 -15.20
CA ILE A 516 -3.41 8.37 -14.42
C ILE A 516 -1.92 8.53 -14.73
N VAL A 517 -1.44 9.77 -14.77
CA VAL A 517 -0.02 10.08 -14.89
C VAL A 517 0.46 10.71 -13.59
N ASP A 518 1.51 10.13 -13.03
CA ASP A 518 2.23 10.74 -11.91
C ASP A 518 2.89 12.04 -12.40
N GLU A 519 2.50 13.17 -11.81
CA GLU A 519 2.96 14.51 -12.20
C GLU A 519 4.49 14.69 -12.05
N GLN A 520 5.12 14.01 -11.09
CA GLN A 520 6.55 14.14 -10.82
C GLN A 520 7.42 13.22 -11.68
N THR A 521 6.90 12.02 -11.98
CA THR A 521 7.64 10.96 -12.68
C THR A 521 7.23 10.78 -14.15
N GLY A 522 6.11 11.36 -14.58
CA GLY A 522 5.54 11.17 -15.92
C GLY A 522 5.25 9.69 -16.23
N ARG A 523 4.99 8.89 -15.19
CA ARG A 523 4.66 7.46 -15.30
C ARG A 523 3.17 7.26 -15.39
N ILE A 524 2.76 6.28 -16.19
CA ILE A 524 1.36 5.91 -16.35
C ILE A 524 1.02 4.90 -15.26
N LEU A 525 0.22 5.30 -14.28
CA LEU A 525 -0.20 4.52 -13.14
C LEU A 525 -1.37 3.58 -13.50
N GLU A 526 -1.06 2.46 -14.14
CA GLU A 526 -1.99 1.36 -14.44
C GLU A 526 -2.57 0.75 -13.15
N GLY A 527 -3.86 0.39 -13.21
CA GLY A 527 -4.60 -0.16 -12.07
C GLY A 527 -5.15 0.90 -11.11
N ARG A 528 -4.63 2.14 -11.19
CA ARG A 528 -5.07 3.25 -10.33
C ARG A 528 -6.23 4.00 -10.94
N ARG A 529 -7.11 4.46 -10.05
CA ARG A 529 -8.25 5.30 -10.37
C ARG A 529 -8.38 6.41 -9.35
N TYR A 530 -8.87 7.56 -9.80
CA TYR A 530 -9.29 8.61 -8.89
C TYR A 530 -10.55 8.14 -8.14
N SER A 531 -10.59 8.44 -6.85
CA SER A 531 -11.70 8.09 -5.97
C SER A 531 -12.96 8.89 -6.28
N ASP A 532 -14.05 8.51 -5.62
CA ASP A 532 -15.21 9.39 -5.44
C ASP A 532 -15.91 9.83 -6.74
N GLY A 533 -15.88 8.98 -7.77
CA GLY A 533 -16.51 9.26 -9.06
C GLY A 533 -15.68 10.14 -10.00
N LEU A 534 -14.52 10.67 -9.57
CA LEU A 534 -13.68 11.54 -10.38
C LEU A 534 -13.11 10.81 -11.60
N HIS A 535 -12.70 9.55 -11.45
CA HIS A 535 -12.16 8.78 -12.58
C HIS A 535 -13.23 8.55 -13.64
N GLN A 536 -14.44 8.20 -13.20
CA GLN A 536 -15.62 8.06 -14.06
C GLN A 536 -15.97 9.38 -14.75
N ALA A 537 -15.83 10.50 -14.05
CA ALA A 537 -16.03 11.83 -14.63
C ALA A 537 -14.99 12.16 -15.72
N ILE A 538 -13.71 11.76 -15.54
CA ILE A 538 -12.66 11.91 -16.57
C ILE A 538 -12.89 10.95 -17.74
N GLU A 539 -13.27 9.69 -17.49
CA GLU A 539 -13.67 8.75 -18.53
C GLU A 539 -14.83 9.31 -19.36
N ALA A 540 -15.85 9.87 -18.69
CA ALA A 540 -16.96 10.54 -19.34
C ALA A 540 -16.50 11.78 -20.13
N LYS A 541 -15.62 12.64 -19.57
CA LYS A 541 -15.03 13.82 -20.24
C LYS A 541 -14.36 13.44 -21.56
N GLU A 542 -13.57 12.37 -21.55
CA GLU A 542 -12.80 11.92 -22.71
C GLU A 542 -13.57 10.98 -23.67
N ASN A 543 -14.85 10.70 -23.38
CA ASN A 543 -15.70 9.76 -24.13
C ASN A 543 -15.18 8.31 -24.12
N VAL A 544 -14.52 7.94 -23.03
CA VAL A 544 -14.12 6.57 -22.71
C VAL A 544 -15.32 5.84 -22.09
N LYS A 545 -15.35 4.50 -22.19
CA LYS A 545 -16.37 3.68 -21.52
C LYS A 545 -16.22 3.85 -20.00
N VAL A 546 -17.24 4.41 -19.34
CA VAL A 546 -17.27 4.57 -17.89
C VAL A 546 -17.30 3.18 -17.25
N GLU A 547 -16.30 2.86 -16.44
CA GLU A 547 -16.27 1.61 -15.68
C GLU A 547 -17.09 1.75 -14.38
N ALA A 548 -17.80 0.69 -13.96
CA ALA A 548 -18.64 0.72 -12.76
C ALA A 548 -17.88 1.22 -11.51
N ALA A 549 -18.62 1.89 -10.62
CA ALA A 549 -18.12 2.28 -9.30
C ALA A 549 -17.56 1.08 -8.54
N THR A 550 -16.46 1.30 -7.83
CA THR A 550 -15.75 0.26 -7.06
C THR A 550 -15.87 0.53 -5.58
N GLN A 551 -16.06 -0.52 -4.79
CA GLN A 551 -16.11 -0.47 -3.33
C GLN A 551 -14.87 -1.16 -2.73
N THR A 552 -14.39 -0.65 -1.61
CA THR A 552 -13.33 -1.26 -0.80
C THR A 552 -13.81 -2.59 -0.21
N PHE A 553 -13.11 -3.69 -0.52
CA PHE A 553 -13.36 -5.01 0.06
C PHE A 553 -12.38 -5.35 1.19
N ALA A 554 -11.15 -4.87 1.09
CA ALA A 554 -10.15 -5.05 2.14
C ALA A 554 -9.14 -3.91 2.10
N THR A 555 -8.64 -3.51 3.26
CA THR A 555 -7.63 -2.46 3.38
C THR A 555 -6.71 -2.73 4.56
N ILE A 556 -5.42 -2.40 4.44
CA ILE A 556 -4.45 -2.41 5.54
C ILE A 556 -3.35 -1.38 5.29
N THR A 557 -2.87 -0.70 6.33
CA THR A 557 -1.66 0.12 6.24
C THR A 557 -0.40 -0.75 6.35
N LEU A 558 0.68 -0.38 5.66
CA LEU A 558 1.97 -1.07 5.80
C LEU A 558 2.44 -1.11 7.25
N GLN A 559 2.18 -0.03 8.01
CA GLN A 559 2.44 0.07 9.43
C GLN A 559 1.83 -1.12 10.20
N ASN A 560 0.51 -1.30 10.06
CA ASN A 560 -0.21 -2.35 10.78
C ASN A 560 0.12 -3.74 10.26
N TYR A 561 0.39 -3.90 8.96
CA TYR A 561 0.88 -5.17 8.41
C TYR A 561 2.19 -5.62 9.06
N PHE A 562 3.21 -4.75 9.10
CA PHE A 562 4.50 -5.13 9.68
C PHE A 562 4.47 -5.32 11.20
N ARG A 563 3.57 -4.63 11.91
CA ARG A 563 3.34 -4.84 13.36
C ARG A 563 2.81 -6.23 13.73
N MET A 564 2.28 -7.00 12.76
CA MET A 564 1.79 -8.36 13.01
C MET A 564 2.91 -9.40 13.16
N HIS A 565 4.12 -9.10 12.69
CA HIS A 565 5.22 -10.05 12.75
C HIS A 565 5.70 -10.24 14.19
N HIS A 566 6.02 -11.49 14.59
CA HIS A 566 6.63 -11.77 15.89
C HIS A 566 7.90 -10.95 16.10
N LYS A 567 8.73 -10.86 15.04
CA LYS A 567 9.94 -10.07 15.03
C LYS A 567 10.06 -9.28 13.72
N LEU A 568 10.40 -8.00 13.84
CA LEU A 568 10.61 -7.09 12.72
C LEU A 568 12.00 -6.47 12.84
N ALA A 569 12.74 -6.41 11.73
CA ALA A 569 14.03 -5.76 11.66
C ALA A 569 14.17 -4.98 10.34
N GLY A 570 15.15 -4.08 10.27
CA GLY A 570 15.37 -3.34 9.03
C GLY A 570 16.81 -2.89 8.84
N MET A 571 17.21 -2.62 7.60
CA MET A 571 18.51 -2.04 7.29
C MET A 571 18.35 -0.87 6.34
N THR A 572 19.18 0.16 6.51
CA THR A 572 19.22 1.31 5.60
C THR A 572 20.51 2.09 5.80
N GLY A 573 20.84 2.99 4.88
CA GLY A 573 21.94 3.95 5.07
C GLY A 573 21.57 5.17 5.91
N THR A 574 20.28 5.40 6.17
CA THR A 574 19.82 6.69 6.69
C THR A 574 18.56 6.57 7.56
N ALA A 575 18.64 5.91 8.71
CA ALA A 575 17.52 5.71 9.65
C ALA A 575 17.51 6.68 10.84
N VAL A 576 18.65 7.22 11.26
CA VAL A 576 18.77 8.02 12.49
C VAL A 576 17.91 9.28 12.46
N THR A 577 17.59 9.81 11.29
CA THR A 577 16.70 10.98 11.17
C THR A 577 15.28 10.66 11.65
N GLU A 578 14.79 9.45 11.37
CA GLU A 578 13.44 8.98 11.69
C GLU A 578 13.40 8.03 12.90
N ALA A 579 14.46 7.99 13.71
CA ALA A 579 14.54 7.07 14.85
C ALA A 579 13.37 7.23 15.84
N GLY A 580 12.85 8.46 15.97
CA GLY A 580 11.65 8.73 16.77
C GLY A 580 10.40 8.05 16.19
N GLU A 581 10.18 8.20 14.88
CA GLU A 581 9.06 7.58 14.16
C GLU A 581 9.12 6.05 14.21
N PHE A 582 10.30 5.46 13.97
CA PHE A 582 10.50 4.00 14.05
C PHE A 582 10.16 3.43 15.44
N TRP A 583 10.54 4.13 16.51
CA TRP A 583 10.23 3.71 17.86
C TRP A 583 8.74 3.92 18.22
N GLU A 584 8.16 5.06 17.85
CA GLU A 584 6.77 5.40 18.16
C GLU A 584 5.80 4.42 17.49
N ILE A 585 6.00 4.12 16.21
CA ILE A 585 5.11 3.27 15.41
C ILE A 585 5.44 1.78 15.55
N TYR A 586 6.70 1.40 15.34
CA TYR A 586 7.10 -0.01 15.18
C TYR A 586 7.86 -0.59 16.38
N LYS A 587 8.22 0.25 17.38
CA LYS A 587 9.10 -0.12 18.49
C LYS A 587 10.48 -0.61 18.01
N LEU A 588 10.93 -0.12 16.85
CA LEU A 588 12.23 -0.42 16.28
C LEU A 588 13.27 0.60 16.76
N ASP A 589 14.32 0.12 17.41
CA ASP A 589 15.47 0.94 17.79
C ASP A 589 16.48 1.04 16.65
N VAL A 590 17.11 2.20 16.47
CA VAL A 590 18.09 2.43 15.39
C VAL A 590 19.51 2.39 15.95
N VAL A 591 20.33 1.51 15.40
CA VAL A 591 21.76 1.36 15.76
C VAL A 591 22.62 1.73 14.56
N THR A 592 23.42 2.79 14.71
CA THR A 592 24.42 3.19 13.71
C THR A 592 25.61 2.26 13.75
N ILE A 593 25.86 1.54 12.67
CA ILE A 593 26.98 0.63 12.51
C ILE A 593 28.18 1.42 11.97
N PRO A 594 29.40 1.24 12.54
CA PRO A 594 30.58 1.90 12.02
C PRO A 594 30.92 1.40 10.62
N THR A 595 31.51 2.26 9.79
CA THR A 595 32.01 1.85 8.48
C THR A 595 33.26 0.98 8.63
N ASN A 596 33.46 0.02 7.72
CA ASN A 596 34.65 -0.82 7.69
C ASN A 596 35.93 0.02 7.52
N LEU A 597 35.86 1.03 6.64
CA LEU A 597 36.91 1.99 6.37
C LEU A 597 36.41 3.42 6.60
N PRO A 598 37.26 4.36 7.05
CA PRO A 598 36.85 5.74 7.31
C PRO A 598 36.46 6.45 6.01
N ILE A 599 35.38 7.24 6.06
CA ILE A 599 34.91 8.03 4.91
C ILE A 599 35.89 9.17 4.62
N THR A 600 36.38 9.24 3.38
CA THR A 600 37.29 10.30 2.89
C THR A 600 36.61 11.31 1.95
N ARG A 601 35.31 11.14 1.70
CA ARG A 601 34.50 12.04 0.84
C ARG A 601 34.46 13.47 1.40
N ILE A 602 34.58 14.44 0.51
CA ILE A 602 34.46 15.87 0.83
C ILE A 602 33.07 16.36 0.46
N ASP A 603 32.28 16.76 1.46
CA ASP A 603 30.96 17.36 1.28
C ASP A 603 31.07 18.89 1.36
N ALA A 604 30.80 19.58 0.25
CA ALA A 604 30.91 21.03 0.14
C ALA A 604 29.61 21.77 0.54
N GLU A 605 29.74 23.05 0.88
CA GLU A 605 28.61 23.94 1.19
C GLU A 605 27.78 24.28 -0.05
N ASP A 606 26.47 24.47 0.13
CA ASP A 606 25.52 24.70 -0.96
C ASP A 606 25.84 25.99 -1.75
N LEU A 607 25.75 25.89 -3.09
CA LEU A 607 25.85 27.03 -3.99
C LEU A 607 24.45 27.55 -4.31
N VAL A 608 24.13 28.75 -3.81
CA VAL A 608 22.79 29.32 -3.93
C VAL A 608 22.74 30.41 -5.00
N TYR A 609 21.76 30.28 -5.90
CA TYR A 609 21.52 31.17 -7.03
C TYR A 609 20.16 31.86 -6.91
N LYS A 610 20.01 33.00 -7.59
CA LYS A 610 18.74 33.74 -7.62
C LYS A 610 17.70 33.06 -8.51
N THR A 611 18.11 32.55 -9.67
CA THR A 611 17.23 31.98 -10.69
C THR A 611 17.57 30.51 -11.01
N LYS A 612 16.57 29.72 -11.43
CA LYS A 612 16.78 28.34 -11.91
C LYS A 612 17.70 28.31 -13.14
N ARG A 613 17.64 29.33 -13.99
CA ARG A 613 18.47 29.45 -15.20
C ARG A 613 19.96 29.53 -14.87
N ASP A 614 20.33 30.40 -13.91
CA ASP A 614 21.74 30.55 -13.49
C ASP A 614 22.25 29.28 -12.82
N LYS A 615 21.41 28.67 -11.97
CA LYS A 615 21.68 27.37 -11.33
C LYS A 615 22.03 26.29 -12.35
N TYR A 616 21.17 26.06 -13.35
CA TYR A 616 21.41 25.01 -14.35
C TYR A 616 22.64 25.28 -15.20
N ARG A 617 22.91 26.54 -15.56
CA ARG A 617 24.14 26.89 -16.27
C ARG A 617 25.38 26.54 -15.44
N ALA A 618 25.38 26.85 -14.14
CA ALA A 618 26.49 26.51 -13.25
C ALA A 618 26.68 25.00 -13.08
N VAL A 619 25.59 24.23 -12.97
CA VAL A 619 25.63 22.76 -12.94
C VAL A 619 26.32 22.20 -14.20
N ILE A 620 25.97 22.69 -15.39
CA ILE A 620 26.54 22.21 -16.66
C ILE A 620 28.04 22.54 -16.76
N GLU A 621 28.45 23.74 -16.34
CA GLU A 621 29.88 24.12 -16.30
C GLU A 621 30.67 23.23 -15.33
N GLU A 622 30.13 22.92 -14.15
CA GLU A 622 30.78 22.03 -13.20
C GLU A 622 30.92 20.59 -13.75
N VAL A 623 29.87 20.05 -14.37
CA VAL A 623 29.92 18.74 -15.06
C VAL A 623 31.03 18.73 -16.11
N LYS A 624 31.14 19.79 -16.91
CA LYS A 624 32.16 19.93 -17.97
C LYS A 624 33.58 19.95 -17.40
N VAL A 625 33.81 20.69 -16.31
CA VAL A 625 35.11 20.76 -15.64
C VAL A 625 35.52 19.40 -15.06
N LEU A 626 34.58 18.68 -14.45
CA LEU A 626 34.83 17.37 -13.84
C LEU A 626 35.06 16.28 -14.91
N GLN A 627 34.24 16.27 -15.95
CA GLN A 627 34.38 15.33 -17.06
C GLN A 627 35.69 15.54 -17.82
N ALA A 628 36.12 16.78 -18.04
CA ALA A 628 37.41 17.10 -18.67
C ALA A 628 38.62 16.61 -17.84
N LYS A 629 38.46 16.44 -16.52
CA LYS A 629 39.45 15.82 -15.63
C LYS A 629 39.36 14.29 -15.60
N GLY A 630 38.48 13.69 -16.42
CA GLY A 630 38.25 12.24 -16.45
C GLY A 630 37.45 11.71 -15.26
N ARG A 631 36.85 12.57 -14.43
CA ARG A 631 36.08 12.14 -13.26
C ARG A 631 34.65 11.73 -13.66
N PRO A 632 34.12 10.62 -13.13
CA PRO A 632 32.70 10.32 -13.27
C PRO A 632 31.84 11.29 -12.45
N VAL A 633 30.68 11.64 -13.00
CA VAL A 633 29.74 12.59 -12.40
C VAL A 633 28.34 11.98 -12.34
N LEU A 634 27.75 11.98 -11.15
CA LEU A 634 26.34 11.66 -10.92
C LEU A 634 25.57 12.94 -10.58
N VAL A 635 24.62 13.31 -11.44
CA VAL A 635 23.75 14.48 -11.28
C VAL A 635 22.40 14.01 -10.74
N GLY A 636 22.05 14.37 -9.52
CA GLY A 636 20.75 14.06 -8.91
C GLY A 636 19.75 15.20 -9.11
N THR A 637 18.57 14.89 -9.67
CA THR A 637 17.45 15.82 -9.84
C THR A 637 16.23 15.38 -9.05
N THR A 638 15.26 16.26 -8.85
CA THR A 638 14.02 15.99 -8.09
C THR A 638 12.86 15.50 -8.96
N SER A 639 12.83 15.86 -10.25
CA SER A 639 11.77 15.44 -11.19
C SER A 639 12.34 14.94 -12.52
N VAL A 640 11.50 14.21 -13.25
CA VAL A 640 11.82 13.72 -14.61
C VAL A 640 11.94 14.87 -15.58
N GLU A 641 11.08 15.88 -15.48
CA GLU A 641 11.14 17.09 -16.31
C GLU A 641 12.52 17.78 -16.20
N VAL A 642 13.02 17.96 -14.97
CA VAL A 642 14.33 18.60 -14.73
C VAL A 642 15.47 17.73 -15.30
N SER A 643 15.38 16.41 -15.16
CA SER A 643 16.36 15.49 -15.75
C SER A 643 16.38 15.55 -17.27
N GLU A 644 15.22 15.59 -17.93
CA GLU A 644 15.14 15.72 -19.39
C GLU A 644 15.63 17.08 -19.87
N LEU A 645 15.30 18.15 -19.15
CA LEU A 645 15.79 19.50 -19.44
C LEU A 645 17.32 19.54 -19.37
N LEU A 646 17.92 19.03 -18.29
CA LEU A 646 19.37 18.96 -18.14
C LEU A 646 20.02 18.05 -19.19
N GLY A 647 19.38 16.93 -19.53
CA GLY A 647 19.84 16.06 -20.61
C GLY A 647 19.87 16.77 -21.97
N LYS A 648 18.82 17.55 -22.29
CA LYS A 648 18.80 18.39 -23.50
C LYS A 648 19.92 19.45 -23.48
N MET A 649 20.16 20.08 -22.34
CA MET A 649 21.25 21.07 -22.18
C MET A 649 22.64 20.44 -22.32
N LEU A 650 22.88 19.25 -21.75
CA LEU A 650 24.14 18.51 -21.92
C LEU A 650 24.34 18.04 -23.37
N THR A 651 23.26 17.64 -24.05
CA THR A 651 23.29 17.30 -25.49
C THR A 651 23.73 18.49 -26.33
N PHE A 652 23.22 19.70 -26.01
CA PHE A 652 23.59 20.93 -26.70
C PHE A 652 25.09 21.26 -26.53
N GLU A 653 25.64 21.04 -25.33
CA GLU A 653 27.08 21.15 -25.03
C GLU A 653 27.93 19.96 -25.54
N LYS A 654 27.31 18.97 -26.21
CA LYS A 654 27.95 17.77 -26.75
C LYS A 654 28.62 16.89 -25.68
N ILE A 655 28.07 16.84 -24.47
CA ILE A 655 28.54 15.97 -23.38
C ILE A 655 27.77 14.64 -23.44
N PRO A 656 28.43 13.50 -23.68
CA PRO A 656 27.80 12.18 -23.61
C PRO A 656 27.30 11.93 -22.18
N HIS A 657 26.04 11.54 -22.04
CA HIS A 657 25.43 11.28 -20.74
C HIS A 657 24.32 10.24 -20.85
N ASN A 658 23.97 9.63 -19.73
CA ASN A 658 22.81 8.76 -19.58
C ASN A 658 21.78 9.39 -18.62
N VAL A 659 20.50 9.18 -18.87
CA VAL A 659 19.41 9.64 -18.00
C VAL A 659 18.69 8.43 -17.42
N LEU A 660 18.60 8.38 -16.10
CA LEU A 660 17.87 7.38 -15.34
C LEU A 660 16.57 8.02 -14.84
N ASN A 661 15.44 7.58 -15.40
CA ASN A 661 14.09 8.07 -15.07
C ASN A 661 13.26 7.04 -14.27
N ALA A 662 13.92 6.01 -13.73
CA ALA A 662 13.34 4.95 -12.94
C ALA A 662 12.30 4.07 -13.70
N LYS A 663 12.16 4.19 -15.04
CA LYS A 663 11.19 3.42 -15.85
C LYS A 663 11.61 1.98 -16.14
N GLN A 664 12.91 1.67 -16.16
CA GLN A 664 13.42 0.33 -16.55
C GLN A 664 14.54 -0.12 -15.61
N HIS A 665 14.17 -0.73 -14.47
CA HIS A 665 15.12 -1.08 -13.39
C HIS A 665 16.30 -1.94 -13.85
N ALA A 666 16.09 -2.93 -14.73
CA ALA A 666 17.18 -3.77 -15.23
C ALA A 666 18.18 -2.99 -16.10
N ARG A 667 17.69 -2.13 -17.01
CA ARG A 667 18.55 -1.30 -17.87
C ARG A 667 19.27 -0.23 -17.05
N GLU A 668 18.61 0.33 -16.05
CA GLU A 668 19.19 1.29 -15.14
C GLU A 668 20.30 0.68 -14.29
N ALA A 669 20.12 -0.54 -13.78
CA ALA A 669 21.17 -1.23 -13.03
C ALA A 669 22.44 -1.39 -13.89
N GLN A 670 22.30 -1.70 -15.17
CA GLN A 670 23.43 -1.75 -16.11
C GLN A 670 24.10 -0.39 -16.28
N ILE A 671 23.33 0.68 -16.52
CA ILE A 671 23.87 2.04 -16.66
C ILE A 671 24.57 2.49 -15.37
N VAL A 672 24.03 2.15 -14.20
CA VAL A 672 24.61 2.51 -12.89
C VAL A 672 25.92 1.76 -12.65
N ALA A 673 26.03 0.50 -13.07
CA ALA A 673 27.28 -0.25 -12.99
C ALA A 673 28.40 0.39 -13.82
N GLU A 674 28.05 1.01 -14.96
CA GLU A 674 28.98 1.72 -15.84
C GLU A 674 29.22 3.19 -15.42
N ALA A 675 28.39 3.75 -14.53
CA ALA A 675 28.46 5.15 -14.12
C ALA A 675 29.76 5.52 -13.36
N GLY A 676 30.50 4.51 -12.87
CA GLY A 676 31.78 4.71 -12.18
C GLY A 676 33.00 4.73 -13.09
N LEU A 677 32.82 4.64 -14.42
CA LEU A 677 33.91 4.70 -15.40
C LEU A 677 34.40 6.13 -15.65
N ALA A 678 35.66 6.27 -16.07
CA ALA A 678 36.28 7.58 -16.28
C ALA A 678 35.50 8.42 -17.31
N GLY A 679 35.18 9.66 -16.94
CA GLY A 679 34.42 10.61 -17.78
C GLY A 679 32.94 10.28 -17.98
N ALA A 680 32.40 9.24 -17.31
CA ALA A 680 30.97 8.92 -17.39
C ALA A 680 30.12 10.00 -16.72
N VAL A 681 29.04 10.41 -17.38
CA VAL A 681 28.06 11.37 -16.83
C VAL A 681 26.70 10.69 -16.78
N THR A 682 26.12 10.64 -15.58
CA THR A 682 24.82 10.01 -15.36
C THR A 682 23.91 11.00 -14.64
N ILE A 683 22.72 11.22 -15.18
CA ILE A 683 21.65 11.99 -14.53
C ILE A 683 20.67 11.00 -13.92
N ALA A 684 20.34 11.17 -12.64
CA ALA A 684 19.41 10.33 -11.92
C ALA A 684 18.28 11.17 -11.33
N THR A 685 17.03 10.84 -11.69
CA THR A 685 15.84 11.40 -11.07
C THR A 685 15.62 10.75 -9.71
N ASN A 686 15.56 11.55 -8.65
CA ASN A 686 15.41 11.12 -7.26
C ASN A 686 16.38 9.99 -6.90
N MET A 687 15.82 8.80 -6.66
CA MET A 687 16.52 7.59 -6.24
C MET A 687 16.69 6.56 -7.37
N ALA A 688 16.61 6.96 -8.65
CA ALA A 688 16.85 6.04 -9.77
C ALA A 688 18.20 5.31 -9.60
N GLY A 689 18.23 4.01 -9.88
CA GLY A 689 19.40 3.17 -9.62
C GLY A 689 19.65 2.83 -8.14
N ARG A 690 18.61 2.86 -7.28
CA ARG A 690 18.69 2.34 -5.90
C ARG A 690 18.99 0.85 -5.85
N GLY A 691 19.65 0.43 -4.76
CA GLY A 691 20.06 -0.96 -4.57
C GLY A 691 21.22 -1.42 -5.47
N THR A 692 21.73 -0.58 -6.38
CA THR A 692 22.89 -0.89 -7.24
C THR A 692 24.10 -0.06 -6.83
N ASP A 693 25.26 -0.71 -6.74
CA ASP A 693 26.53 -0.10 -6.35
C ASP A 693 27.27 0.51 -7.55
N ILE A 694 27.87 1.70 -7.36
CA ILE A 694 28.69 2.37 -8.37
C ILE A 694 30.15 2.08 -8.05
N LYS A 695 30.70 1.08 -8.74
CA LYS A 695 32.11 0.70 -8.57
C LYS A 695 33.00 1.61 -9.40
N LEU A 696 34.04 2.17 -8.78
CA LEU A 696 34.98 3.05 -9.48
C LEU A 696 35.87 2.23 -10.43
N GLY A 697 35.92 2.64 -11.70
CA GLY A 697 36.76 2.02 -12.71
C GLY A 697 38.27 2.32 -12.51
N PRO A 698 39.15 1.67 -13.30
CA PRO A 698 40.59 1.91 -13.24
C PRO A 698 40.95 3.39 -13.43
N GLY A 699 41.85 3.93 -12.60
CA GLY A 699 42.32 5.33 -12.67
C GLY A 699 41.37 6.40 -12.10
N VAL A 700 40.13 6.04 -11.76
CA VAL A 700 39.13 6.99 -11.24
C VAL A 700 39.44 7.46 -9.82
N LYS A 701 40.01 6.59 -8.98
CA LYS A 701 40.41 6.95 -7.61
C LYS A 701 41.46 8.07 -7.62
N ASP A 702 42.44 7.97 -8.52
CA ASP A 702 43.50 8.98 -8.67
C ASP A 702 42.97 10.31 -9.21
N ALA A 703 41.92 10.28 -10.03
CA ALA A 703 41.22 11.47 -10.50
C ALA A 703 40.38 12.17 -9.42
N GLY A 704 40.30 11.63 -8.20
CA GLY A 704 39.52 12.17 -7.07
C GLY A 704 38.16 11.47 -6.86
N GLY A 705 37.94 10.33 -7.50
CA GLY A 705 36.74 9.51 -7.33
C GLY A 705 35.46 10.13 -7.89
N LEU A 706 34.32 9.52 -7.54
CA LEU A 706 32.99 9.94 -8.00
C LEU A 706 32.60 11.32 -7.47
N ALA A 707 32.13 12.18 -8.37
CA ALA A 707 31.57 13.48 -8.02
C ALA A 707 30.04 13.43 -8.03
N ILE A 708 29.41 13.88 -6.94
CA ILE A 708 27.97 13.99 -6.80
C ILE A 708 27.57 15.46 -6.96
N ILE A 709 26.61 15.73 -7.86
CA ILE A 709 26.01 17.04 -8.04
C ILE A 709 24.51 16.94 -7.76
N GLY A 710 24.05 17.59 -6.69
CA GLY A 710 22.61 17.77 -6.45
C GLY A 710 22.13 19.06 -7.12
N THR A 711 21.09 18.99 -7.96
CA THR A 711 20.57 20.17 -8.67
C THR A 711 19.50 20.93 -7.88
N GLU A 712 19.13 20.38 -6.73
CA GLU A 712 18.12 20.86 -5.80
C GLU A 712 18.29 20.12 -4.46
N ARG A 713 17.63 20.65 -3.42
CA ARG A 713 17.48 20.00 -2.13
C ARG A 713 16.14 19.27 -2.11
N HIS A 714 16.15 18.00 -1.74
CA HIS A 714 14.90 17.25 -1.57
C HIS A 714 14.14 17.74 -0.34
N GLU A 715 12.86 17.44 -0.25
CA GLU A 715 12.05 17.74 0.93
C GLU A 715 12.61 17.10 2.21
N SER A 716 13.21 15.91 2.08
CA SER A 716 13.88 15.22 3.16
C SER A 716 15.40 15.24 3.04
N ARG A 717 16.07 15.54 4.15
CA ARG A 717 17.53 15.45 4.32
C ARG A 717 18.06 14.05 4.13
N ARG A 718 17.20 13.04 4.34
CA ARG A 718 17.51 11.63 4.17
C ARG A 718 17.88 11.31 2.73
N VAL A 719 17.04 11.73 1.78
CA VAL A 719 17.27 11.53 0.34
C VAL A 719 18.55 12.23 -0.12
N ASP A 720 18.79 13.45 0.36
CA ASP A 720 20.05 14.16 0.10
C ASP A 720 21.28 13.38 0.61
N ARG A 721 21.19 12.78 1.80
CA ARG A 721 22.27 11.93 2.36
C ARG A 721 22.48 10.65 1.56
N GLN A 722 21.41 10.04 1.06
CA GLN A 722 21.50 8.87 0.19
C GLN A 722 22.19 9.19 -1.14
N LEU A 723 21.87 10.36 -1.73
CA LEU A 723 22.54 10.84 -2.94
C LEU A 723 24.04 11.06 -2.69
N ARG A 724 24.42 11.73 -1.59
CA ARG A 724 25.83 11.88 -1.18
C ARG A 724 26.51 10.53 -0.96
N GLY A 725 25.82 9.58 -0.32
CA GLY A 725 26.27 8.21 -0.06
C GLY A 725 26.51 7.35 -1.30
N ARG A 726 26.23 7.86 -2.50
CA ARG A 726 26.68 7.23 -3.76
C ARG A 726 28.19 7.36 -3.96
N ALA A 727 28.84 8.40 -3.42
CA ALA A 727 30.29 8.54 -3.41
C ALA A 727 30.89 8.24 -2.03
N GLY A 728 32.20 7.94 -1.99
CA GLY A 728 32.92 7.74 -0.73
C GLY A 728 32.84 6.33 -0.13
N ARG A 729 32.46 5.32 -0.93
CA ARG A 729 32.18 3.96 -0.45
C ARG A 729 33.47 3.22 -0.09
N GLN A 730 33.47 2.48 1.02
CA GLN A 730 34.65 1.74 1.52
C GLN A 730 35.92 2.62 1.57
N GLY A 731 35.78 3.89 1.96
CA GLY A 731 36.89 4.84 2.09
C GLY A 731 37.41 5.43 0.77
N ASP A 732 36.78 5.14 -0.36
CA ASP A 732 37.13 5.73 -1.65
C ASP A 732 37.03 7.27 -1.63
N PRO A 733 37.88 7.98 -2.40
CA PRO A 733 37.77 9.42 -2.54
C PRO A 733 36.46 9.80 -3.26
N GLY A 734 35.96 11.00 -3.00
CA GLY A 734 34.79 11.52 -3.68
C GLY A 734 34.43 12.92 -3.22
N THR A 735 33.53 13.57 -3.96
CA THR A 735 33.05 14.92 -3.64
C THR A 735 31.54 15.00 -3.75
N SER A 736 30.87 15.80 -2.92
CA SER A 736 29.46 16.17 -3.12
C SER A 736 29.24 17.68 -3.07
N GLN A 737 28.42 18.18 -4.00
CA GLN A 737 28.08 19.60 -4.13
C GLN A 737 26.59 19.74 -4.49
N PHE A 738 25.87 20.60 -3.78
CA PHE A 738 24.48 20.95 -4.13
C PHE A 738 24.42 22.36 -4.71
N PHE A 739 23.58 22.52 -5.72
CA PHE A 739 23.23 23.77 -6.40
C PHE A 739 21.75 24.05 -6.15
N VAL A 740 21.42 25.19 -5.55
CA VAL A 740 20.05 25.54 -5.12
C VAL A 740 19.67 26.91 -5.67
N SER A 741 18.40 27.11 -5.99
CA SER A 741 17.83 28.40 -6.40
C SER A 741 16.76 28.86 -5.42
N LEU A 742 16.58 30.18 -5.26
CA LEU A 742 15.45 30.74 -4.51
C LEU A 742 14.08 30.42 -5.15
N GLU A 743 14.07 30.10 -6.44
CA GLU A 743 12.88 29.71 -7.20
C GLU A 743 12.54 28.22 -7.06
N ASP A 744 13.39 27.43 -6.39
CA ASP A 744 13.13 26.00 -6.17
C ASP A 744 11.93 25.80 -5.23
N ASP A 745 11.20 24.70 -5.41
CA ASP A 745 9.92 24.51 -4.74
C ASP A 745 10.05 24.44 -3.22
N LEU A 746 11.12 23.82 -2.72
CA LEU A 746 11.48 23.86 -1.29
C LEU A 746 11.65 25.29 -0.76
N MET A 747 12.25 26.19 -1.54
CA MET A 747 12.49 27.58 -1.12
C MET A 747 11.21 28.42 -1.19
N ARG A 748 10.34 28.16 -2.17
CA ARG A 748 9.04 28.81 -2.30
C ARG A 748 8.13 28.54 -1.10
N MET A 749 8.18 27.34 -0.53
CA MET A 749 7.38 26.97 0.65
C MET A 749 7.76 27.75 1.93
N PHE A 750 8.92 28.40 1.99
CA PHE A 750 9.46 29.00 3.23
C PHE A 750 9.65 30.52 3.21
N GLY A 751 8.80 31.24 2.46
CA GLY A 751 8.81 32.70 2.47
C GLY A 751 10.08 33.28 1.84
N SER A 752 10.40 32.78 0.64
CA SER A 752 11.47 33.25 -0.26
C SER A 752 11.55 34.77 -0.35
N ASP A 753 10.42 35.46 -0.22
CA ASP A 753 10.27 36.91 -0.38
C ASP A 753 11.05 37.72 0.67
N ARG A 754 11.18 37.21 1.90
CA ARG A 754 11.99 37.87 2.95
C ARG A 754 13.48 37.77 2.65
N ILE A 755 13.92 36.64 2.11
CA ILE A 755 15.32 36.37 1.78
C ILE A 755 15.68 37.11 0.48
N ALA A 756 14.85 36.99 -0.55
CA ALA A 756 14.99 37.70 -1.82
C ALA A 756 15.00 39.23 -1.61
N GLY A 757 14.07 39.78 -0.82
CA GLY A 757 14.02 41.22 -0.51
C GLY A 757 15.17 41.72 0.38
N LEU A 758 15.90 40.83 1.04
CA LEU A 758 17.13 41.15 1.77
C LEU A 758 18.35 41.07 0.83
N MET A 759 18.34 40.15 -0.13
CA MET A 759 19.34 40.02 -1.19
C MET A 759 19.33 41.19 -2.17
N ASP A 760 18.14 41.64 -2.59
CA ASP A 760 18.00 42.83 -3.43
C ASP A 760 18.51 44.09 -2.71
N ARG A 761 18.32 44.16 -1.38
CA ARG A 761 18.88 45.23 -0.54
C ARG A 761 20.39 45.13 -0.34
N MET A 762 20.95 43.93 -0.40
CA MET A 762 22.40 43.68 -0.29
C MET A 762 23.15 43.83 -1.63
N GLY A 763 22.44 43.98 -2.75
CA GLY A 763 23.02 44.30 -4.05
C GLY A 763 23.56 43.11 -4.84
N TYR A 764 23.17 41.87 -4.52
CA TYR A 764 23.54 40.67 -5.28
C TYR A 764 22.93 40.70 -6.69
N LYS A 765 23.75 40.45 -7.72
CA LYS A 765 23.33 40.47 -9.12
C LYS A 765 22.97 39.08 -9.64
N GLU A 766 22.17 39.02 -10.71
CA GLU A 766 21.92 37.78 -11.46
C GLU A 766 23.26 37.15 -11.91
N GLY A 767 23.42 35.85 -11.72
CA GLY A 767 24.67 35.11 -11.95
C GLY A 767 25.69 35.07 -10.80
N GLU A 768 25.51 35.81 -9.70
CA GLU A 768 26.39 35.71 -8.53
C GLU A 768 26.01 34.53 -7.63
N VAL A 769 27.02 33.77 -7.17
CA VAL A 769 26.82 32.64 -6.25
C VAL A 769 26.89 33.09 -4.81
N ILE A 770 25.95 32.63 -3.99
CA ILE A 770 25.97 32.87 -2.55
C ILE A 770 26.36 31.58 -1.87
N GLN A 771 27.50 31.62 -1.18
CA GLN A 771 27.99 30.52 -0.37
C GLN A 771 28.17 31.01 1.06
N HIS A 772 27.18 30.74 1.91
CA HIS A 772 27.23 31.13 3.32
C HIS A 772 26.53 30.11 4.21
N SER A 773 27.20 29.66 5.27
CA SER A 773 26.72 28.62 6.20
C SER A 773 25.37 28.93 6.86
N MET A 774 25.01 30.21 7.01
CA MET A 774 23.69 30.64 7.48
C MET A 774 22.55 30.20 6.54
N ILE A 775 22.79 30.23 5.23
CA ILE A 775 21.78 29.87 4.23
C ILE A 775 21.62 28.35 4.18
N THR A 776 22.72 27.60 4.15
CA THR A 776 22.71 26.12 4.26
C THR A 776 21.89 25.68 5.48
N ARG A 777 22.15 26.26 6.66
CA ARG A 777 21.40 25.97 7.89
C ARG A 777 19.93 26.38 7.83
N SER A 778 19.57 27.38 7.05
CA SER A 778 18.17 27.82 6.89
C SER A 778 17.41 26.84 6.01
N ILE A 779 18.05 26.32 4.95
CA ILE A 779 17.50 25.26 4.11
C ILE A 779 17.31 23.97 4.92
N GLU A 780 18.28 23.58 5.75
CA GLU A 780 18.13 22.40 6.63
C GLU A 780 16.96 22.54 7.61
N ARG A 781 16.68 23.76 8.10
CA ARG A 781 15.50 24.01 8.95
C ARG A 781 14.19 23.92 8.17
N ALA A 782 14.18 24.38 6.92
CA ALA A 782 13.04 24.21 6.02
C ALA A 782 12.75 22.72 5.81
N GLN A 783 13.76 21.92 5.43
CA GLN A 783 13.61 20.47 5.28
C GLN A 783 13.06 19.80 6.55
N ARG A 784 13.60 20.13 7.74
CA ARG A 784 13.08 19.60 9.02
C ARG A 784 11.60 19.87 9.23
N LYS A 785 11.14 21.08 8.88
CA LYS A 785 9.73 21.45 9.05
C LYS A 785 8.83 20.74 8.04
N VAL A 786 9.31 20.46 6.82
CA VAL A 786 8.58 19.59 5.87
C VAL A 786 8.54 18.15 6.37
N GLU A 787 9.67 17.61 6.86
CA GLU A 787 9.75 16.28 7.47
C GLU A 787 8.75 16.13 8.63
N GLU A 788 8.69 17.10 9.55
CA GLU A 788 7.74 17.12 10.67
C GLU A 788 6.27 17.18 10.20
N ASN A 789 5.97 17.92 9.14
CA ASN A 789 4.62 17.98 8.57
C ASN A 789 4.21 16.63 7.94
N ASN A 790 5.10 16.04 7.15
CA ASN A 790 4.87 14.74 6.52
C ASN A 790 4.70 13.63 7.57
N PHE A 791 5.48 13.68 8.66
CA PHE A 791 5.29 12.81 9.81
C PHE A 791 3.91 12.99 10.45
N GLY A 792 3.45 14.23 10.62
CA GLY A 792 2.10 14.52 11.13
C GLY A 792 0.98 13.89 10.29
N ILE A 793 1.10 13.96 8.96
CA ILE A 793 0.14 13.34 8.02
C ILE A 793 0.13 11.82 8.18
N ARG A 794 1.30 11.18 8.18
CA ARG A 794 1.41 9.71 8.35
C ARG A 794 0.88 9.24 9.70
N LYS A 795 1.21 9.97 10.77
CA LYS A 795 0.73 9.67 12.11
C LYS A 795 -0.79 9.71 12.16
N ARG A 796 -1.41 10.73 11.57
CA ARG A 796 -2.87 10.86 11.52
C ARG A 796 -3.50 9.69 10.74
N LEU A 797 -2.93 9.34 9.60
CA LEU A 797 -3.39 8.20 8.80
C LEU A 797 -3.35 6.88 9.58
N LEU A 798 -2.26 6.64 10.30
CA LEU A 798 -2.12 5.49 11.20
C LEU A 798 -3.16 5.50 12.32
N GLU A 799 -3.44 6.66 12.92
CA GLU A 799 -4.43 6.77 14.00
C GLU A 799 -5.86 6.43 13.55
N TYR A 800 -6.23 6.76 12.31
CA TYR A 800 -7.50 6.32 11.71
C TYR A 800 -7.48 4.81 11.44
N ASP A 801 -6.41 4.28 10.83
CA ASP A 801 -6.32 2.84 10.56
C ASP A 801 -6.18 2.01 11.84
N ASP A 802 -5.63 2.53 12.94
CA ASP A 802 -5.58 1.83 14.23
C ASP A 802 -6.98 1.54 14.80
N VAL A 803 -7.98 2.36 14.47
CA VAL A 803 -9.39 2.09 14.80
C VAL A 803 -9.89 0.93 13.96
N MET A 804 -9.69 0.99 12.64
CA MET A 804 -10.07 -0.08 11.71
C MET A 804 -9.35 -1.39 12.00
N ASN A 805 -8.08 -1.34 12.39
CA ASN A 805 -7.26 -2.51 12.64
C ASN A 805 -7.74 -3.29 13.87
N LYS A 806 -8.25 -2.60 14.90
CA LYS A 806 -8.89 -3.25 16.06
C LYS A 806 -10.13 -4.03 15.64
N GLN A 807 -10.98 -3.43 14.81
CA GLN A 807 -12.18 -4.05 14.27
C GLN A 807 -11.82 -5.24 13.36
N ARG A 808 -10.88 -5.02 12.43
CA ARG A 808 -10.34 -6.02 11.50
C ARG A 808 -9.78 -7.23 12.22
N THR A 809 -9.04 -7.03 13.32
CA THR A 809 -8.46 -8.15 14.10
C THR A 809 -9.55 -9.06 14.65
N VAL A 810 -10.66 -8.49 15.13
CA VAL A 810 -11.81 -9.27 15.63
C VAL A 810 -12.50 -10.00 14.50
N ILE A 811 -12.81 -9.31 13.40
CA ILE A 811 -13.50 -9.91 12.25
C ILE A 811 -12.65 -10.99 11.59
N TYR A 812 -11.36 -10.77 11.37
CA TYR A 812 -10.48 -11.77 10.77
C TYR A 812 -10.25 -12.97 11.71
N ALA A 813 -10.30 -12.78 13.02
CA ALA A 813 -10.29 -13.91 13.96
C ALA A 813 -11.56 -14.76 13.83
N LYS A 814 -12.76 -14.15 13.90
CA LYS A 814 -14.05 -14.85 13.69
C LYS A 814 -14.11 -15.53 12.32
N ARG A 815 -13.61 -14.86 11.29
CA ARG A 815 -13.51 -15.38 9.92
C ARG A 815 -12.59 -16.60 9.84
N ASN A 816 -11.41 -16.54 10.46
CA ASN A 816 -10.51 -17.69 10.53
C ASN A 816 -11.12 -18.86 11.31
N HIS A 817 -11.84 -18.59 12.41
CA HIS A 817 -12.58 -19.63 13.13
C HIS A 817 -13.63 -20.30 12.23
N ALA A 818 -14.36 -19.53 11.42
CA ALA A 818 -15.30 -20.07 10.44
C ALA A 818 -14.61 -20.83 9.29
N LEU A 819 -13.44 -20.35 8.82
CA LEU A 819 -12.70 -20.96 7.72
C LEU A 819 -12.10 -22.33 8.11
N PHE A 820 -11.46 -22.41 9.27
CA PHE A 820 -10.80 -23.63 9.77
C PHE A 820 -11.75 -24.52 10.60
N GLY A 821 -12.84 -23.96 11.14
CA GLY A 821 -13.75 -24.64 12.07
C GLY A 821 -13.24 -24.70 13.52
N GLU A 822 -12.02 -24.27 13.79
CA GLU A 822 -11.49 -24.14 15.16
C GLU A 822 -12.19 -22.98 15.87
N ARG A 823 -12.64 -23.19 17.12
CA ARG A 823 -13.33 -22.18 17.96
C ARG A 823 -14.67 -21.65 17.44
N LEU A 824 -15.14 -22.05 16.26
CA LEU A 824 -16.43 -21.60 15.71
C LEU A 824 -17.62 -21.85 16.65
N ALA A 825 -17.65 -23.01 17.31
CA ALA A 825 -18.70 -23.32 18.28
C ALA A 825 -18.77 -22.31 19.45
N ILE A 826 -17.63 -21.74 19.86
CA ILE A 826 -17.56 -20.70 20.89
C ILE A 826 -18.15 -19.39 20.34
N ASP A 827 -17.80 -19.02 19.11
CA ASP A 827 -18.33 -17.81 18.48
C ASP A 827 -19.84 -17.87 18.28
N ILE A 828 -20.37 -19.03 17.86
CA ILE A 828 -21.82 -19.25 17.70
C ILE A 828 -22.51 -19.22 19.07
N ASP A 829 -21.96 -19.90 20.08
CA ASP A 829 -22.53 -19.92 21.43
C ASP A 829 -22.62 -18.51 22.04
N ASN A 830 -21.56 -17.71 21.89
CA ASN A 830 -21.55 -16.30 22.27
C ASN A 830 -22.60 -15.51 21.48
N ALA A 831 -22.74 -15.73 20.18
CA ALA A 831 -23.76 -15.07 19.36
C ALA A 831 -25.19 -15.38 19.85
N PHE A 832 -25.49 -16.62 20.25
CA PHE A 832 -26.78 -16.97 20.85
C PHE A 832 -27.04 -16.18 22.15
N TYR A 833 -26.02 -16.07 23.01
CA TYR A 833 -26.12 -15.32 24.26
C TYR A 833 -26.32 -13.81 24.00
N ASP A 834 -25.53 -13.23 23.10
CA ASP A 834 -25.58 -11.81 22.76
C ASP A 834 -26.93 -11.41 22.13
N VAL A 835 -27.49 -12.26 21.26
CA VAL A 835 -28.82 -12.03 20.67
C VAL A 835 -29.91 -12.12 21.74
N ALA A 836 -29.82 -13.08 22.66
CA ALA A 836 -30.77 -13.19 23.78
C ALA A 836 -30.69 -11.97 24.71
N GLU A 837 -29.47 -11.51 25.02
CA GLU A 837 -29.25 -10.31 25.83
C GLU A 837 -29.83 -9.06 25.15
N GLY A 838 -29.57 -8.89 23.85
CA GLY A 838 -30.09 -7.78 23.07
C GLY A 838 -31.62 -7.72 23.06
N ILE A 839 -32.29 -8.85 22.81
CA ILE A 839 -33.75 -8.94 22.81
C ILE A 839 -34.31 -8.60 24.21
N ILE A 840 -33.74 -9.16 25.28
CA ILE A 840 -34.17 -8.87 26.66
C ILE A 840 -33.95 -7.41 27.01
N ALA A 841 -32.79 -6.83 26.69
CA ALA A 841 -32.48 -5.44 27.00
C ALA A 841 -33.45 -4.47 26.32
N THR A 842 -33.75 -4.67 25.03
CA THR A 842 -34.68 -3.82 24.27
C THR A 842 -36.10 -3.87 24.82
N HIS A 843 -36.64 -5.07 25.07
CA HIS A 843 -38.05 -5.22 25.44
C HIS A 843 -38.33 -5.05 26.92
N LYS A 844 -37.31 -5.14 27.78
CA LYS A 844 -37.45 -4.85 29.20
C LYS A 844 -37.60 -3.35 29.47
N GLU A 845 -36.96 -2.50 28.67
CA GLU A 845 -37.12 -1.04 28.78
C GLU A 845 -38.50 -0.58 28.30
N SER A 846 -39.01 -1.17 27.21
CA SER A 846 -40.35 -0.87 26.66
C SER A 846 -41.49 -1.56 27.44
N ASN A 847 -41.18 -2.64 28.16
CA ASN A 847 -42.12 -3.53 28.85
C ASN A 847 -43.20 -4.10 27.91
N ASP A 848 -42.83 -4.38 26.66
CA ASP A 848 -43.69 -4.91 25.61
C ASP A 848 -43.48 -6.42 25.43
N HIS A 849 -44.36 -7.22 26.03
CA HIS A 849 -44.27 -8.69 25.98
C HIS A 849 -44.69 -9.27 24.62
N GLU A 850 -45.60 -8.61 23.90
CA GLU A 850 -46.04 -9.08 22.57
C GLU A 850 -44.93 -8.88 21.54
N ALA A 851 -44.26 -7.73 21.56
CA ALA A 851 -43.10 -7.50 20.70
C ALA A 851 -41.93 -8.44 21.05
N PHE A 852 -41.70 -8.69 22.35
CA PHE A 852 -40.68 -9.64 22.83
C PHE A 852 -40.91 -11.06 22.32
N THR A 853 -42.14 -11.57 22.44
CA THR A 853 -42.48 -12.94 21.97
C THR A 853 -42.34 -13.06 20.46
N LEU A 854 -42.74 -12.02 19.71
CA LEU A 854 -42.56 -11.99 18.26
C LEU A 854 -41.07 -12.00 17.87
N ASP A 855 -40.22 -11.25 18.57
CA ASP A 855 -38.78 -11.26 18.34
C ASP A 855 -38.12 -12.61 18.70
N ALA A 856 -38.57 -13.27 19.77
CA ALA A 856 -38.09 -14.61 20.12
C ALA A 856 -38.45 -15.64 19.02
N ILE A 857 -39.65 -15.56 18.46
CA ILE A 857 -40.07 -16.38 17.32
C ILE A 857 -39.22 -16.05 16.08
N MET A 858 -39.06 -14.77 15.77
CA MET A 858 -38.35 -14.32 14.58
C MET A 858 -36.86 -14.64 14.62
N ASN A 859 -36.21 -14.66 15.78
CA ASN A 859 -34.77 -14.90 15.86
C ASN A 859 -34.43 -16.35 16.24
N PHE A 860 -35.18 -16.98 17.14
CA PHE A 860 -34.85 -18.34 17.62
C PHE A 860 -35.84 -19.41 17.19
N SER A 861 -36.94 -19.04 16.52
CA SER A 861 -38.03 -19.97 16.17
C SER A 861 -38.62 -20.69 17.39
N ILE A 862 -38.73 -19.99 18.52
CA ILE A 862 -39.30 -20.50 19.78
C ILE A 862 -40.51 -19.67 20.20
N ASP A 863 -41.46 -20.34 20.82
CA ASP A 863 -42.47 -19.72 21.68
C ASP A 863 -41.95 -19.81 23.12
N THR A 864 -41.51 -18.67 23.67
CA THR A 864 -40.79 -18.65 24.95
C THR A 864 -41.75 -18.78 26.14
N ASP A 865 -41.31 -19.49 27.18
CA ASP A 865 -42.09 -19.63 28.42
C ASP A 865 -42.01 -18.39 29.34
N ILE A 866 -41.22 -17.38 28.96
CA ILE A 866 -41.02 -16.16 29.74
C ILE A 866 -42.32 -15.34 29.70
N THR A 867 -42.94 -15.20 30.86
CA THR A 867 -44.22 -14.47 30.99
C THR A 867 -44.02 -12.96 31.06
N ALA A 868 -45.07 -12.19 30.77
CA ALA A 868 -45.05 -10.72 30.92
C ALA A 868 -44.67 -10.27 32.34
N GLU A 869 -45.09 -11.02 33.38
CA GLU A 869 -44.70 -10.73 34.77
C GLU A 869 -43.22 -11.02 35.04
N GLU A 870 -42.69 -12.12 34.47
CA GLU A 870 -41.26 -12.45 34.59
C GLU A 870 -40.40 -11.42 33.87
N LEU A 871 -40.79 -10.97 32.67
CA LEU A 871 -40.07 -9.95 31.90
C LEU A 871 -39.95 -8.63 32.68
N ALA A 872 -41.04 -8.22 33.36
CA ALA A 872 -41.09 -6.99 34.11
C ALA A 872 -40.34 -7.03 35.46
N ARG A 873 -40.35 -8.18 36.16
CA ARG A 873 -39.90 -8.28 37.57
C ARG A 873 -38.59 -9.00 37.78
N THR A 874 -38.19 -9.89 36.88
CA THR A 874 -36.96 -10.69 37.02
C THR A 874 -35.75 -9.87 36.59
N ASP A 875 -34.56 -10.18 37.10
CA ASP A 875 -33.32 -9.55 36.65
C ASP A 875 -33.01 -9.84 35.16
N ALA A 876 -32.38 -8.90 34.47
CA ALA A 876 -32.13 -9.02 33.03
C ALA A 876 -31.18 -10.19 32.73
N ALA A 877 -30.14 -10.39 33.53
CA ALA A 877 -29.16 -11.46 33.29
C ALA A 877 -29.77 -12.87 33.44
N LEU A 878 -30.69 -13.03 34.40
CA LEU A 878 -31.42 -14.29 34.59
C LEU A 878 -32.35 -14.59 33.42
N LEU A 879 -33.07 -13.58 32.92
CA LEU A 879 -33.94 -13.71 31.75
C LEU A 879 -33.13 -14.03 30.48
N THR A 880 -32.00 -13.34 30.28
CA THR A 880 -31.06 -13.62 29.18
C THR A 880 -30.62 -15.08 29.21
N THR A 881 -30.17 -15.57 30.37
CA THR A 881 -29.71 -16.96 30.53
C THR A 881 -30.84 -17.96 30.22
N LYS A 882 -32.07 -17.68 30.69
CA LYS A 882 -33.24 -18.53 30.45
C LYS A 882 -33.59 -18.58 28.95
N LEU A 883 -33.64 -17.43 28.28
CA LEU A 883 -33.93 -17.33 26.85
C LEU A 883 -32.84 -18.00 26.01
N TYR A 884 -31.57 -17.77 26.34
CA TYR A 884 -30.42 -18.42 25.71
C TYR A 884 -30.52 -19.95 25.76
N HIS A 885 -30.82 -20.53 26.93
CA HIS A 885 -30.97 -21.99 27.06
C HIS A 885 -32.11 -22.55 26.21
N GLN A 886 -33.26 -21.86 26.17
CA GLN A 886 -34.39 -22.28 25.31
C GLN A 886 -34.04 -22.21 23.83
N ALA A 887 -33.37 -21.15 23.40
CA ALA A 887 -32.92 -20.98 22.02
C ALA A 887 -31.92 -22.08 21.62
N LYS A 888 -30.94 -22.36 22.47
CA LYS A 888 -29.92 -23.39 22.24
C LYS A 888 -30.51 -24.80 22.19
N GLU A 889 -31.41 -25.13 23.12
CA GLU A 889 -32.09 -26.44 23.10
C GLU A 889 -32.93 -26.63 21.82
N ASN A 890 -33.61 -25.57 21.36
CA ASN A 890 -34.34 -25.61 20.09
C ASN A 890 -33.41 -25.79 18.89
N TYR A 891 -32.28 -25.08 18.87
CA TYR A 891 -31.26 -25.19 17.83
C TYR A 891 -30.69 -26.62 17.74
N GLU A 892 -30.29 -27.20 18.87
CA GLU A 892 -29.75 -28.57 18.95
C GLU A 892 -30.79 -29.61 18.48
N ARG A 893 -32.05 -29.46 18.89
CA ARG A 893 -33.14 -30.32 18.41
C ARG A 893 -33.34 -30.20 16.90
N LYS A 894 -33.39 -28.98 16.37
CA LYS A 894 -33.67 -28.73 14.95
C LYS A 894 -32.55 -29.26 14.06
N THR A 895 -31.31 -29.03 14.45
CA THR A 895 -30.13 -29.51 13.70
C THR A 895 -30.02 -31.02 13.72
N ALA A 896 -30.34 -31.68 14.84
CA ALA A 896 -30.42 -33.13 14.91
C ALA A 896 -31.47 -33.71 13.92
N GLU A 897 -32.65 -33.10 13.82
CA GLU A 897 -33.67 -33.51 12.84
C GLU A 897 -33.19 -33.38 11.38
N VAL A 898 -32.46 -32.31 11.07
CA VAL A 898 -31.91 -32.06 9.72
C VAL A 898 -30.84 -33.10 9.38
N ALA A 899 -29.95 -33.42 10.32
CA ALA A 899 -28.95 -34.48 10.16
C ALA A 899 -29.62 -35.85 9.96
N GLU A 900 -30.64 -36.17 10.76
CA GLU A 900 -31.37 -37.45 10.65
C GLU A 900 -32.08 -37.60 9.29
N LYS A 901 -32.67 -36.52 8.76
CA LYS A 901 -33.37 -36.52 7.46
C LYS A 901 -32.42 -36.61 6.27
N THR A 902 -31.21 -36.05 6.37
CA THR A 902 -30.22 -36.05 5.26
C THR A 902 -29.40 -37.32 5.19
N LEU A 903 -29.08 -37.92 6.35
CA LEU A 903 -28.16 -39.04 6.44
C LEU A 903 -28.52 -40.26 5.57
N PRO A 904 -29.79 -40.68 5.41
CA PRO A 904 -30.15 -41.80 4.53
C PRO A 904 -29.81 -41.53 3.06
N VAL A 905 -30.06 -40.31 2.59
CA VAL A 905 -29.76 -39.89 1.21
C VAL A 905 -28.25 -39.89 0.98
N ILE A 906 -27.49 -39.34 1.93
CA ILE A 906 -26.02 -39.28 1.85
C ILE A 906 -25.40 -40.68 1.91
N LYS A 907 -25.90 -41.58 2.78
CA LYS A 907 -25.48 -42.99 2.83
C LYS A 907 -25.77 -43.73 1.52
N GLN A 908 -26.88 -43.40 0.86
CA GLN A 908 -27.20 -43.97 -0.45
C GLN A 908 -26.22 -43.49 -1.53
N ILE A 909 -25.91 -42.19 -1.57
CA ILE A 909 -24.92 -41.62 -2.49
C ILE A 909 -23.54 -42.26 -2.27
N HIS A 910 -23.10 -42.42 -1.01
CA HIS A 910 -21.83 -43.09 -0.71
C HIS A 910 -21.81 -44.56 -1.19
N LYS A 911 -22.93 -45.29 -1.06
CA LYS A 911 -23.02 -46.68 -1.53
C LYS A 911 -23.01 -46.80 -3.05
N GLU A 912 -23.64 -45.86 -3.76
CA GLU A 912 -23.78 -45.90 -5.21
C GLU A 912 -22.55 -45.30 -5.93
N GLN A 913 -21.93 -44.27 -5.35
CA GLN A 913 -20.95 -43.39 -6.02
C GLN A 913 -19.74 -43.02 -5.14
N GLY A 914 -19.60 -43.58 -3.94
CA GLY A 914 -18.59 -43.15 -2.94
C GLY A 914 -17.12 -43.35 -3.31
N HIS A 915 -16.81 -44.08 -4.38
CA HIS A 915 -15.44 -44.16 -4.94
C HIS A 915 -15.13 -43.05 -5.96
N GLN A 916 -16.15 -42.33 -6.45
CA GLN A 916 -16.01 -41.29 -7.46
C GLN A 916 -16.21 -39.87 -6.89
N ILE A 917 -16.94 -39.74 -5.78
CA ILE A 917 -17.31 -38.45 -5.19
C ILE A 917 -16.57 -38.24 -3.86
N GLU A 918 -15.79 -37.17 -3.78
CA GLU A 918 -15.13 -36.73 -2.55
C GLU A 918 -16.01 -35.79 -1.72
N ASN A 919 -16.67 -34.84 -2.39
CA ASN A 919 -17.47 -33.78 -1.76
C ASN A 919 -18.91 -33.76 -2.30
N ILE A 920 -19.86 -33.48 -1.41
CA ILE A 920 -21.29 -33.31 -1.73
C ILE A 920 -21.73 -31.88 -1.51
N SER A 921 -22.66 -31.41 -2.35
CA SER A 921 -23.29 -30.09 -2.21
C SER A 921 -24.71 -30.26 -1.63
N ILE A 922 -24.94 -29.66 -0.46
CA ILE A 922 -26.19 -29.75 0.30
C ILE A 922 -26.87 -28.37 0.31
N PRO A 923 -28.06 -28.22 -0.28
CA PRO A 923 -28.78 -26.95 -0.28
C PRO A 923 -29.52 -26.73 1.05
N PHE A 924 -29.33 -25.55 1.64
CA PHE A 924 -30.05 -25.08 2.83
C PHE A 924 -30.77 -23.77 2.56
N THR A 925 -31.90 -23.54 3.21
CA THR A 925 -32.65 -22.28 3.17
C THR A 925 -33.36 -22.01 4.49
N ASP A 926 -33.52 -20.73 4.83
CA ASP A 926 -34.39 -20.24 5.92
C ASP A 926 -35.75 -19.73 5.38
N GLY A 927 -36.03 -19.95 4.09
CA GLY A 927 -37.19 -19.43 3.37
C GLY A 927 -36.98 -18.07 2.68
N LYS A 928 -35.88 -17.36 2.98
CA LYS A 928 -35.51 -16.08 2.35
C LYS A 928 -34.16 -16.16 1.63
N LYS A 929 -33.12 -16.61 2.33
CA LYS A 929 -31.76 -16.85 1.84
C LYS A 929 -31.59 -18.35 1.56
N GLY A 930 -30.82 -18.68 0.54
CA GLY A 930 -30.48 -20.06 0.18
C GLY A 930 -28.98 -20.20 -0.04
N ILE A 931 -28.36 -21.24 0.51
CA ILE A 931 -26.93 -21.50 0.41
C ILE A 931 -26.68 -22.97 0.05
N ASN A 932 -25.70 -23.21 -0.81
CA ASN A 932 -25.20 -24.54 -1.11
C ASN A 932 -23.94 -24.79 -0.32
N VAL A 933 -23.99 -25.74 0.61
CA VAL A 933 -22.88 -26.06 1.50
C VAL A 933 -22.13 -27.26 0.94
N LEU A 934 -20.80 -27.15 0.88
CA LEU A 934 -19.94 -28.24 0.46
C LEU A 934 -19.46 -29.01 1.69
N ALA A 935 -19.62 -30.33 1.70
CA ALA A 935 -19.21 -31.19 2.81
C ALA A 935 -18.49 -32.44 2.29
N ASN A 936 -17.46 -32.89 3.02
CA ASN A 936 -16.72 -34.10 2.67
C ASN A 936 -17.57 -35.34 2.93
N LEU A 937 -17.78 -36.16 1.90
CA LEU A 937 -18.68 -37.30 1.95
C LEU A 937 -18.26 -38.33 3.01
N GLN A 938 -16.96 -38.67 3.06
CA GLN A 938 -16.44 -39.66 3.99
C GLN A 938 -16.59 -39.17 5.44
N LYS A 939 -16.22 -37.92 5.71
CA LYS A 939 -16.32 -37.31 7.03
C LYS A 939 -17.75 -37.24 7.53
N VAL A 940 -18.74 -36.97 6.66
CA VAL A 940 -20.16 -37.01 7.02
C VAL A 940 -20.62 -38.41 7.44
N ILE A 941 -20.13 -39.46 6.78
CA ILE A 941 -20.45 -40.84 7.13
C ILE A 941 -19.81 -41.24 8.45
N ASP A 942 -18.51 -40.96 8.62
CA ASP A 942 -17.73 -41.32 9.81
C ASP A 942 -18.28 -40.64 11.08
N THR A 943 -18.84 -39.44 10.91
CA THR A 943 -19.42 -38.64 12.00
C THR A 943 -20.94 -38.84 12.19
N ASN A 944 -21.56 -39.79 11.46
CA ASN A 944 -23.01 -40.02 11.48
C ASN A 944 -23.86 -38.75 11.21
N GLY A 945 -23.38 -37.85 10.36
CA GLY A 945 -24.11 -36.66 9.93
C GLY A 945 -23.78 -35.37 10.66
N THR A 946 -22.94 -35.37 11.71
CA THR A 946 -22.60 -34.11 12.42
C THR A 946 -21.74 -33.18 11.56
N GLU A 947 -20.90 -33.70 10.67
CA GLU A 947 -20.13 -32.85 9.73
C GLU A 947 -21.03 -32.02 8.80
N THR A 948 -22.24 -32.49 8.49
CA THR A 948 -23.22 -31.71 7.71
C THR A 948 -23.55 -30.39 8.40
N LEU A 949 -23.68 -30.42 9.73
CA LEU A 949 -23.97 -29.25 10.55
C LEU A 949 -22.73 -28.36 10.68
N ASN A 950 -21.57 -28.94 10.97
CA ASN A 950 -20.31 -28.18 11.05
C ASN A 950 -19.98 -27.48 9.71
N ALA A 951 -20.28 -28.10 8.58
CA ALA A 951 -20.12 -27.49 7.26
C ALA A 951 -21.11 -26.35 7.03
N LEU A 952 -22.36 -26.51 7.49
CA LEU A 952 -23.40 -25.47 7.44
C LEU A 952 -22.99 -24.26 8.28
N GLU A 953 -22.65 -24.46 9.55
CA GLU A 953 -22.18 -23.42 10.49
C GLU A 953 -21.00 -22.64 9.89
N ARG A 954 -19.96 -23.33 9.41
CA ARG A 954 -18.80 -22.67 8.77
C ARG A 954 -19.20 -21.81 7.57
N SER A 955 -19.99 -22.38 6.66
CA SER A 955 -20.34 -21.72 5.40
C SER A 955 -21.23 -20.50 5.60
N ILE A 956 -22.24 -20.60 6.48
CA ILE A 956 -23.16 -19.49 6.73
C ILE A 956 -22.49 -18.37 7.53
N THR A 957 -21.73 -18.73 8.58
CA THR A 957 -21.03 -17.74 9.39
C THR A 957 -20.01 -16.99 8.55
N LEU A 958 -19.25 -17.68 7.69
CA LEU A 958 -18.31 -17.04 6.77
C LEU A 958 -19.00 -16.10 5.78
N ALA A 959 -20.09 -16.55 5.15
CA ALA A 959 -20.82 -15.76 4.16
C ALA A 959 -21.44 -14.48 4.75
N LEU A 960 -22.07 -14.58 5.93
CA LEU A 960 -22.70 -13.44 6.60
C LEU A 960 -21.67 -12.45 7.15
N ILE A 961 -20.57 -12.93 7.74
CA ILE A 961 -19.45 -12.05 8.16
C ILE A 961 -18.91 -11.29 6.94
N ASP A 962 -18.66 -11.97 5.82
CA ASP A 962 -18.12 -11.34 4.61
C ASP A 962 -19.10 -10.31 4.00
N GLU A 963 -20.42 -10.53 4.08
CA GLU A 963 -21.47 -9.59 3.64
C GLU A 963 -21.49 -8.33 4.53
N SER A 964 -21.69 -8.51 5.83
CA SER A 964 -21.80 -7.41 6.80
C SER A 964 -20.50 -6.61 6.92
N TRP A 965 -19.33 -7.27 6.82
CA TRP A 965 -18.05 -6.57 6.85
C TRP A 965 -17.83 -5.68 5.62
N LYS A 966 -18.25 -6.11 4.42
CA LYS A 966 -18.16 -5.28 3.21
C LYS A 966 -19.01 -4.02 3.33
N GLU A 967 -20.23 -4.14 3.84
CA GLU A 967 -21.12 -3.00 4.08
C GLU A 967 -20.54 -2.05 5.12
N HIS A 968 -19.98 -2.60 6.21
CA HIS A 968 -19.30 -1.81 7.23
C HIS A 968 -18.10 -1.03 6.69
N LEU A 969 -17.26 -1.65 5.85
CA LEU A 969 -16.12 -0.95 5.24
C LEU A 969 -16.56 0.27 4.42
N ARG A 970 -17.71 0.18 3.73
CA ARG A 970 -18.29 1.32 3.01
C ARG A 970 -18.76 2.41 3.96
N ALA A 971 -19.52 2.05 4.99
CA ALA A 971 -19.96 3.01 6.01
C ALA A 971 -18.77 3.71 6.70
N MET A 972 -17.66 3.00 6.87
CA MET A 972 -16.42 3.53 7.45
C MET A 972 -15.70 4.52 6.52
N ASP A 973 -15.71 4.28 5.21
CA ASP A 973 -15.18 5.22 4.21
C ASP A 973 -16.02 6.51 4.20
N ASP A 974 -17.36 6.40 4.21
CA ASP A 974 -18.29 7.53 4.26
C ASP A 974 -18.13 8.34 5.57
N LEU A 975 -18.01 7.65 6.71
CA LEU A 975 -17.77 8.29 8.01
C LEU A 975 -16.45 9.05 8.02
N LYS A 976 -15.39 8.50 7.42
CA LYS A 976 -14.08 9.15 7.41
C LYS A 976 -14.11 10.49 6.66
N GLN A 977 -14.89 10.57 5.59
CA GLN A 977 -15.09 11.81 4.83
C GLN A 977 -15.95 12.81 5.60
N SER A 978 -17.09 12.38 6.14
CA SER A 978 -18.04 13.27 6.83
C SER A 978 -17.45 13.92 8.08
N VAL A 979 -16.62 13.19 8.84
CA VAL A 979 -16.01 13.67 10.08
C VAL A 979 -14.99 14.79 9.84
N GLN A 980 -14.48 15.00 8.62
CA GLN A 980 -13.66 16.18 8.32
C GLN A 980 -14.43 17.49 8.48
N ASN A 981 -15.76 17.47 8.30
CA ASN A 981 -16.60 18.65 8.51
C ASN A 981 -16.75 19.01 10.01
N ALA A 982 -16.44 18.10 10.93
CA ALA A 982 -16.49 18.38 12.36
C ALA A 982 -15.43 19.39 12.83
N VAL A 983 -14.41 19.68 12.00
CA VAL A 983 -13.43 20.75 12.26
C VAL A 983 -14.13 22.11 12.39
N PHE A 984 -15.23 22.33 11.68
CA PHE A 984 -16.02 23.57 11.77
C PHE A 984 -16.71 23.74 13.14
N GLU A 985 -16.94 22.65 13.88
CA GLU A 985 -17.52 22.66 15.23
C GLU A 985 -16.47 22.79 16.36
N GLN A 986 -15.18 22.96 16.03
CA GLN A 986 -14.06 23.00 17.00
C GLN A 986 -13.92 21.73 17.85
N LYS A 987 -14.40 20.59 17.37
CA LYS A 987 -14.17 19.28 17.99
C LYS A 987 -13.02 18.55 17.28
N ASP A 988 -12.38 17.60 17.96
CA ASP A 988 -11.35 16.75 17.34
C ASP A 988 -12.02 15.70 16.43
N PRO A 989 -11.78 15.74 15.10
CA PRO A 989 -12.34 14.78 14.15
C PRO A 989 -11.98 13.33 14.50
N LEU A 990 -10.75 13.08 14.97
CA LEU A 990 -10.32 11.71 15.28
C LEU A 990 -11.11 11.12 16.44
N LEU A 991 -11.48 11.94 17.43
CA LEU A 991 -12.27 11.49 18.57
C LEU A 991 -13.69 11.13 18.15
N ILE A 992 -14.32 11.97 17.32
CA ILE A 992 -15.66 11.70 16.77
C ILE A 992 -15.63 10.43 15.92
N TYR A 993 -14.64 10.32 15.02
CA TYR A 993 -14.45 9.11 14.22
C TYR A 993 -14.35 7.86 15.08
N LYS A 994 -13.56 7.89 16.17
CA LYS A 994 -13.43 6.74 17.10
C LYS A 994 -14.76 6.33 17.73
N PHE A 995 -15.57 7.30 18.16
CA PHE A 995 -16.87 7.00 18.79
C PHE A 995 -17.88 6.47 17.78
N GLU A 996 -18.05 7.14 16.64
CA GLU A 996 -19.00 6.72 15.61
C GLU A 996 -18.59 5.40 14.98
N ALA A 997 -17.30 5.21 14.69
CA ALA A 997 -16.76 3.95 14.18
C ALA A 997 -17.02 2.77 15.12
N PHE A 998 -16.89 3.00 16.43
CA PHE A 998 -17.16 1.98 17.44
C PHE A 998 -18.65 1.63 17.49
N ASN A 999 -19.54 2.63 17.40
CA ASN A 999 -20.98 2.40 17.38
C ASN A 999 -21.43 1.64 16.13
N LEU A 1000 -20.95 2.04 14.94
CA LEU A 1000 -21.19 1.34 13.68
C LEU A 1000 -20.72 -0.12 13.77
N PHE A 1001 -19.52 -0.34 14.30
CA PHE A 1001 -18.99 -1.69 14.47
C PHE A 1001 -19.82 -2.54 15.44
N LYS A 1002 -20.21 -1.97 16.58
CA LYS A 1002 -21.05 -2.67 17.57
C LYS A 1002 -22.41 -3.05 16.97
N GLN A 1003 -23.02 -2.13 16.21
CA GLN A 1003 -24.28 -2.38 15.53
C GLN A 1003 -24.12 -3.52 14.51
N MET A 1004 -23.13 -3.42 13.63
CA MET A 1004 -22.87 -4.43 12.61
C MET A 1004 -22.55 -5.81 13.22
N ASP A 1005 -21.75 -5.90 14.29
CA ASP A 1005 -21.45 -7.17 14.94
C ASP A 1005 -22.70 -7.81 15.59
N GLY A 1006 -23.57 -6.99 16.19
CA GLY A 1006 -24.84 -7.44 16.75
C GLY A 1006 -25.85 -7.89 15.69
N GLU A 1007 -25.95 -7.16 14.57
CA GLU A 1007 -26.79 -7.52 13.42
C GLU A 1007 -26.29 -8.82 12.76
N THR A 1008 -24.97 -8.95 12.57
CA THR A 1008 -24.35 -10.16 12.02
C THR A 1008 -24.66 -11.38 12.88
N SER A 1009 -24.46 -11.28 14.20
CA SER A 1009 -24.80 -12.34 15.16
C SER A 1009 -26.27 -12.73 15.10
N ARG A 1010 -27.17 -11.74 15.00
CA ARG A 1010 -28.61 -11.97 14.85
C ARG A 1010 -28.94 -12.70 13.55
N GLU A 1011 -28.35 -12.31 12.43
CA GLU A 1011 -28.58 -12.99 11.14
C GLU A 1011 -28.08 -14.44 11.14
N ILE A 1012 -26.89 -14.68 11.69
CA ILE A 1012 -26.32 -16.03 11.83
C ILE A 1012 -27.27 -16.91 12.64
N VAL A 1013 -27.67 -16.46 13.84
CA VAL A 1013 -28.53 -17.23 14.74
C VAL A 1013 -29.92 -17.44 14.13
N SER A 1014 -30.50 -16.41 13.50
CA SER A 1014 -31.81 -16.52 12.84
C SER A 1014 -31.79 -17.54 11.71
N PHE A 1015 -30.75 -17.53 10.87
CA PHE A 1015 -30.59 -18.48 9.79
C PHE A 1015 -30.42 -19.91 10.34
N LEU A 1016 -29.53 -20.10 11.32
CA LEU A 1016 -29.26 -21.40 11.93
C LEU A 1016 -30.51 -22.00 12.59
N CYS A 1017 -31.32 -21.20 13.30
CA CYS A 1017 -32.56 -21.67 13.93
C CYS A 1017 -33.67 -22.03 12.93
N LYS A 1018 -33.71 -21.36 11.77
CA LYS A 1018 -34.75 -21.54 10.73
C LYS A 1018 -34.35 -22.50 9.62
N CYS A 1019 -33.08 -22.90 9.56
CA CYS A 1019 -32.56 -23.63 8.43
C CYS A 1019 -33.32 -24.94 8.18
N GLY A 1020 -33.53 -25.22 6.90
CA GLY A 1020 -34.13 -26.44 6.41
C GLY A 1020 -33.67 -26.73 4.98
N ILE A 1021 -34.08 -27.89 4.47
CA ILE A 1021 -33.78 -28.30 3.09
C ILE A 1021 -34.95 -27.86 2.21
N PRO A 1022 -34.69 -27.18 1.08
CA PRO A 1022 -35.76 -26.78 0.18
C PRO A 1022 -36.49 -28.01 -0.38
N VAL A 1023 -37.82 -28.00 -0.26
CA VAL A 1023 -38.72 -29.01 -0.86
C VAL A 1023 -39.20 -28.47 -2.21
N ARG A 1024 -39.09 -29.26 -3.29
CA ARG A 1024 -39.61 -28.84 -4.61
C ARG A 1024 -41.14 -29.00 -4.63
N GLU A 1025 -41.86 -27.98 -5.11
CA GLU A 1025 -43.34 -27.95 -5.11
C GLU A 1025 -44.01 -29.07 -5.95
N ASP A 1026 -43.29 -29.78 -6.83
CA ASP A 1026 -43.88 -30.79 -7.72
C ASP A 1026 -43.70 -32.26 -7.30
N ARG A 1027 -42.89 -32.57 -6.27
CA ARG A 1027 -42.77 -33.92 -5.69
C ARG A 1027 -42.34 -33.81 -4.23
N GLU A 1028 -42.86 -34.68 -3.35
CA GLU A 1028 -42.39 -34.90 -1.96
C GLU A 1028 -40.94 -35.47 -1.91
N GLN A 1029 -40.03 -34.93 -2.72
CA GLN A 1029 -38.62 -35.29 -2.78
C GLN A 1029 -37.78 -34.06 -2.39
N PRO A 1030 -36.86 -34.18 -1.41
CA PRO A 1030 -35.94 -33.11 -1.05
C PRO A 1030 -35.16 -32.63 -2.28
N ALA A 1031 -34.73 -31.37 -2.31
CA ALA A 1031 -33.77 -30.91 -3.31
C ALA A 1031 -32.58 -31.87 -3.42
N GLU A 1032 -32.21 -32.20 -4.66
CA GLU A 1032 -31.29 -33.28 -4.96
C GLU A 1032 -29.87 -32.93 -4.48
N ILE A 1033 -29.36 -33.64 -3.46
CA ILE A 1033 -27.96 -33.60 -3.05
C ILE A 1033 -27.14 -34.18 -4.21
N ARG A 1034 -26.16 -33.41 -4.69
CA ARG A 1034 -25.35 -33.75 -5.87
C ARG A 1034 -23.87 -33.72 -5.53
N GLU A 1035 -23.06 -34.26 -6.43
CA GLU A 1035 -21.62 -34.05 -6.43
C GLU A 1035 -21.31 -32.54 -6.39
N GLY A 1036 -20.48 -32.14 -5.43
CA GLY A 1036 -20.01 -30.77 -5.26
C GLY A 1036 -18.55 -30.66 -5.65
N HIS A 1037 -18.21 -29.68 -6.47
CA HIS A 1037 -16.82 -29.32 -6.72
C HIS A 1037 -16.47 -28.05 -5.94
N GLU A 1038 -15.30 -28.04 -5.33
CA GLU A 1038 -14.76 -26.81 -4.74
C GLU A 1038 -14.55 -25.78 -5.85
N GLN A 1039 -15.28 -24.67 -5.74
CA GLN A 1039 -15.07 -23.50 -6.59
C GLN A 1039 -14.08 -22.59 -5.87
N ARG A 1040 -12.92 -22.37 -6.49
CA ARG A 1040 -11.97 -21.35 -6.02
C ARG A 1040 -12.63 -19.98 -6.01
N THR A 1041 -12.24 -19.14 -5.05
CA THR A 1041 -12.68 -17.75 -4.98
C THR A 1041 -12.31 -17.02 -6.27
N ASP A 1042 -13.30 -16.49 -6.99
CA ASP A 1042 -13.06 -15.71 -8.20
C ASP A 1042 -12.57 -14.30 -7.84
N MET A 1043 -11.25 -14.15 -7.79
CA MET A 1043 -10.58 -12.87 -7.54
C MET A 1043 -10.33 -12.08 -8.83
N SER A 1044 -10.74 -12.57 -10.02
CA SER A 1044 -10.40 -11.95 -11.31
C SER A 1044 -10.98 -10.55 -11.53
N ARG A 1045 -12.09 -10.25 -10.85
CA ARG A 1045 -12.78 -8.95 -10.91
C ARG A 1045 -12.31 -7.97 -9.84
N MET A 1046 -11.47 -8.40 -8.91
CA MET A 1046 -10.93 -7.55 -7.86
C MET A 1046 -9.69 -6.84 -8.38
N ARG A 1047 -9.54 -5.57 -8.00
CA ARG A 1047 -8.39 -4.75 -8.37
C ARG A 1047 -7.65 -4.36 -7.10
N ALA A 1048 -6.37 -4.72 -7.04
CA ALA A 1048 -5.44 -4.21 -6.06
C ALA A 1048 -5.07 -2.77 -6.44
N SER A 1049 -5.17 -1.85 -5.49
CA SER A 1049 -4.83 -0.44 -5.69
C SER A 1049 -4.13 0.13 -4.47
N HIS A 1050 -3.35 1.17 -4.70
CA HIS A 1050 -2.86 2.08 -3.70
C HIS A 1050 -3.60 3.40 -3.93
N GLN A 1051 -4.31 3.87 -2.91
CA GLN A 1051 -5.14 5.07 -2.99
C GLN A 1051 -4.54 6.13 -2.09
N GLU A 1052 -4.31 7.33 -2.63
CA GLU A 1052 -3.92 8.49 -1.84
C GLU A 1052 -5.15 9.11 -1.16
N PHE A 1053 -5.00 9.52 0.10
CA PHE A 1053 -6.00 10.30 0.81
C PHE A 1053 -5.90 11.78 0.43
N GLU A 1054 -6.93 12.36 -0.15
CA GLU A 1054 -7.10 13.82 -0.19
C GLU A 1054 -7.50 14.30 1.22
N ASN A 1055 -6.55 14.85 1.98
CA ASN A 1055 -6.88 15.63 3.18
C ASN A 1055 -7.11 17.09 2.75
N GLY A 1056 -8.30 17.64 3.05
CA GLY A 1056 -8.66 19.04 2.83
C GLY A 1056 -7.97 20.04 3.78
N HIS A 1057 -6.67 19.88 4.06
CA HIS A 1057 -5.86 20.90 4.73
C HIS A 1057 -4.59 21.15 3.93
N GLY A 1058 -4.51 22.37 3.40
CA GLY A 1058 -3.52 22.84 2.44
C GLY A 1058 -2.06 22.48 2.74
N GLY A 1059 -1.42 21.97 1.70
CA GLY A 1059 0.00 21.71 1.61
C GLY A 1059 0.20 20.70 0.48
N ASN A 1060 0.64 21.17 -0.69
CA ASN A 1060 1.00 20.35 -1.85
C ASN A 1060 1.73 19.07 -1.39
N ALA A 1061 1.00 17.95 -1.41
CA ALA A 1061 1.52 16.65 -1.06
C ALA A 1061 1.79 15.89 -2.36
N THR A 1062 3.04 15.44 -2.46
CA THR A 1062 3.69 14.94 -3.64
C THR A 1062 3.51 13.43 -3.75
N ALA A 1063 2.78 13.00 -4.77
CA ALA A 1063 2.62 11.59 -5.13
C ALA A 1063 3.96 11.04 -5.65
N THR A 1064 4.36 9.88 -5.13
CA THR A 1064 5.57 9.17 -5.55
C THR A 1064 5.16 7.72 -5.77
N GLU A 1065 5.15 7.22 -7.01
CA GLU A 1065 4.58 5.88 -7.26
C GLU A 1065 5.39 4.91 -8.11
N GLN A 1066 5.35 3.66 -7.61
CA GLN A 1066 5.62 2.40 -8.29
C GLN A 1066 4.31 1.73 -8.75
N GLN A 1067 4.46 0.73 -9.63
CA GLN A 1067 3.43 -0.14 -10.21
C GLN A 1067 3.91 -1.59 -10.33
N GLU A 1068 2.92 -2.50 -10.42
CA GLU A 1068 2.91 -3.88 -10.96
C GLU A 1068 1.52 -4.10 -11.61
N TYR A 1069 1.17 -5.11 -12.44
CA TYR A 1069 1.81 -6.00 -13.42
C TYR A 1069 0.67 -6.65 -14.23
N ALA A 1070 0.88 -6.91 -15.53
CA ALA A 1070 0.04 -7.80 -16.34
C ALA A 1070 0.90 -8.90 -16.99
N THR A 1071 0.30 -10.08 -17.14
CA THR A 1071 0.90 -11.37 -17.46
C THR A 1071 1.41 -11.52 -18.89
N ASN A 1072 2.46 -12.35 -19.04
CA ASN A 1072 3.01 -12.80 -20.32
C ASN A 1072 1.98 -13.59 -21.14
N ALA A 1073 1.33 -12.92 -22.09
CA ALA A 1073 1.09 -13.50 -23.40
C ALA A 1073 2.02 -12.75 -24.37
N GLU A 1074 2.90 -13.46 -25.06
CA GLU A 1074 3.89 -12.88 -25.98
C GLU A 1074 3.22 -11.88 -26.95
N PRO A 1075 3.51 -10.56 -26.86
CA PRO A 1075 3.23 -9.67 -27.97
C PRO A 1075 4.32 -9.93 -29.02
N ALA A 1076 3.88 -10.37 -30.21
CA ALA A 1076 4.74 -10.44 -31.38
C ALA A 1076 5.56 -9.15 -31.52
N ARG A 1077 6.89 -9.29 -31.64
CA ARG A 1077 7.86 -8.19 -31.75
C ARG A 1077 7.34 -7.10 -32.69
N GLN A 1078 6.90 -5.96 -32.14
CA GLN A 1078 6.64 -4.76 -32.91
C GLN A 1078 7.99 -4.10 -33.22
N GLU A 1079 8.43 -4.25 -34.47
CA GLU A 1079 9.51 -3.41 -35.02
C GLU A 1079 9.04 -1.95 -35.07
N PRO A 1080 9.95 -0.96 -34.86
CA PRO A 1080 9.57 0.44 -34.96
C PRO A 1080 9.02 0.74 -36.36
N VAL A 1081 7.85 1.39 -36.42
CA VAL A 1081 7.23 1.87 -37.66
C VAL A 1081 8.21 2.81 -38.37
N ARG A 1082 9.00 2.26 -39.30
CA ARG A 1082 9.70 3.05 -40.30
C ARG A 1082 8.63 3.62 -41.22
N ILE A 1083 8.38 4.92 -41.11
CA ILE A 1083 7.65 5.66 -42.14
C ILE A 1083 8.45 5.49 -43.43
N GLY A 1084 8.00 4.56 -44.29
CA GLY A 1084 8.57 4.35 -45.61
C GLY A 1084 8.48 5.64 -46.45
N PRO A 1085 9.37 5.83 -47.44
CA PRO A 1085 9.37 7.03 -48.27
C PRO A 1085 8.02 7.21 -48.97
N LYS A 1086 7.41 8.39 -48.85
CA LYS A 1086 6.17 8.76 -49.56
C LYS A 1086 6.38 8.62 -51.07
N VAL A 1087 5.56 7.80 -51.72
CA VAL A 1087 5.62 7.55 -53.18
C VAL A 1087 5.30 8.85 -53.92
N GLY A 1088 6.24 9.35 -54.72
CA GLY A 1088 6.08 10.57 -55.49
C GLY A 1088 5.10 10.37 -56.66
N ARG A 1089 4.41 11.45 -57.07
CA ARG A 1089 3.41 11.41 -58.17
C ARG A 1089 3.91 10.77 -59.48
N ASN A 1090 5.21 10.82 -59.75
CA ASN A 1090 5.81 10.28 -60.97
C ASN A 1090 6.48 8.91 -60.80
N ASP A 1091 6.49 8.36 -59.58
CA ASP A 1091 7.08 7.06 -59.28
C ASP A 1091 6.17 5.92 -59.77
N PRO A 1092 6.72 4.72 -60.01
CA PRO A 1092 5.93 3.52 -60.33
C PRO A 1092 4.88 3.28 -59.26
N CYS A 1093 3.64 3.01 -59.68
CA CYS A 1093 2.56 2.79 -58.72
C CYS A 1093 2.81 1.48 -57.92
N PRO A 1094 2.69 1.50 -56.59
CA PRO A 1094 3.01 0.35 -55.73
C PRO A 1094 2.16 -0.90 -56.00
N CYS A 1095 1.03 -0.77 -56.71
CA CYS A 1095 0.18 -1.89 -57.09
C CYS A 1095 0.78 -2.79 -58.20
N GLY A 1096 1.97 -2.48 -58.71
CA GLY A 1096 2.63 -3.28 -59.75
C GLY A 1096 2.04 -3.14 -61.14
N SER A 1097 1.14 -2.18 -61.38
CA SER A 1097 0.45 -1.97 -62.67
C SER A 1097 1.35 -1.48 -63.83
N GLY A 1098 2.64 -1.23 -63.57
CA GLY A 1098 3.58 -0.66 -64.54
C GLY A 1098 3.34 0.81 -64.90
N LYS A 1099 2.31 1.46 -64.36
CA LYS A 1099 1.98 2.89 -64.58
C LYS A 1099 2.54 3.77 -63.46
N LYS A 1100 2.76 5.06 -63.75
CA LYS A 1100 3.13 6.06 -62.73
C LYS A 1100 1.97 6.29 -61.75
N TYR A 1101 2.26 6.58 -60.48
CA TYR A 1101 1.28 6.72 -59.40
C TYR A 1101 0.12 7.67 -59.77
N LYS A 1102 0.42 8.85 -60.34
CA LYS A 1102 -0.60 9.83 -60.80
C LYS A 1102 -1.54 9.34 -61.92
N GLN A 1103 -1.21 8.24 -62.59
CA GLN A 1103 -2.05 7.66 -63.66
C GLN A 1103 -2.73 6.35 -63.22
N CYS A 1104 -2.57 5.99 -61.94
CA CYS A 1104 -3.19 4.82 -61.32
C CYS A 1104 -3.85 5.26 -60.00
N HIS A 1105 -3.40 4.78 -58.84
CA HIS A 1105 -4.02 5.09 -57.55
C HIS A 1105 -3.96 6.56 -57.13
N GLY A 1106 -3.07 7.37 -57.73
CA GLY A 1106 -3.01 8.82 -57.52
C GLY A 1106 -3.74 9.64 -58.58
N LYS A 1107 -4.62 9.03 -59.37
CA LYS A 1107 -5.34 9.72 -60.47
C LYS A 1107 -6.44 10.66 -59.96
N ASP A 1108 -7.02 10.35 -58.80
CA ASP A 1108 -8.09 11.10 -58.14
C ASP A 1108 -7.66 11.68 -56.76
N LEU A 1109 -6.34 11.71 -56.51
CA LEU A 1109 -5.69 12.28 -55.30
C LEU A 1109 -4.98 13.62 -55.54
#